data_AF-A0A351NW06-F1
#
_entry.id   AF-A0A351NW06-F1
#
_cell.length_a   1.000
_cell.length_b   1.000
_cell.length_c   1.000
_cell.angle_alpha   90.00
_cell.angle_beta   90.00
_cell.angle_gamma   90.00
#
_symmetry.space_group_name_H-M   'P 1'
#
loop_
_entity.id
_entity.type
_entity.pdbx_description
1 polymer ?
#
loop_
_entity_poly.entity_id
_entity_poly.type
_entity_poly.pdbx_seq_one_letter_code
_entity_poly.pdbx_strand_id
1 'polypeptide(L)'
;DIFQNWEGLSLSIPNYVESMICKFVNASTVDGYNPYRITKAGIDWEKPDPSDPWANIGYWGDHQIVYLLKFLELSNSYHPGTLRTFLSADLFCYANVPYRIKPYGELLQDPHNTIDFDEAAELIIQQRVDQIGADGRLIWDANGDIYRVNLTEKLLTTVLAKLSNFIPEAGIWMNTQRPEWNDANNALVGFGVSMVTLYYTRRFQVCLLDLFSNVEFDQVPVSAELVNLLDSIETTFVDHHHRLNSSFSDTDRKVILDRLGTAASDYRVGLYDQSFSGERRQVKTARIVAFCKLSIEYIDHTIAANRRTDGLYHAYNLMTATDASVKITHLYEMLEGQVAVLSSGYLNPEQAIDVLTALKRSAIFTERQNSYLLYPDRELTRFMDKNIIPRPLLMGSKLFNKLIEENDQSLIETDSDGGCYFNGSFNSVDDVKQRLKVLAQNGYEDFVEQDRGMTEDIFEDVFNHRQFTGRSGGMYAYEGLGSIYWHMVSKLLLAVLENFREAVASKADPIIIGKLADSYFDIRAGIGFNKTPENYGAFPTDPYSHTPGFGGARQPGMTGQVKEEVITRLMELGVSVQSGKICFDPFILRKSEFLTAENQLNYFDVSGDHKILPLSAGQLGFTYCQVPIIYSLAPQTAIELIFADDTTLDIHSNMINTDLSMDIFDKKGTIARIQVSLKPGLN
;
A
#
# COMPACT_ATOMS: atom_id res chain seq x y z
N ASP A 1 6.67 7.12 3.94
CA ASP A 1 6.99 8.33 3.14
C ASP A 1 8.30 8.30 2.36
N ILE A 2 9.46 8.19 3.02
CA ILE A 2 10.75 8.40 2.33
C ILE A 2 10.99 7.48 1.12
N PHE A 3 10.59 6.20 1.20
CA PHE A 3 10.72 5.27 0.08
C PHE A 3 9.83 5.65 -1.11
N GLN A 4 8.67 6.24 -0.85
CA GLN A 4 7.83 6.81 -1.90
C GLN A 4 8.54 8.00 -2.57
N ASN A 5 9.14 8.93 -1.81
CA ASN A 5 9.90 10.01 -2.43
C ASN A 5 11.12 9.50 -3.22
N TRP A 6 11.76 8.45 -2.72
CA TRP A 6 12.89 7.83 -3.38
C TRP A 6 12.53 7.20 -4.72
N GLU A 7 11.34 6.62 -4.88
CA GLU A 7 10.84 6.16 -6.18
C GLU A 7 10.87 7.28 -7.24
N GLY A 8 10.29 8.45 -6.93
CA GLY A 8 10.32 9.59 -7.84
C GLY A 8 11.74 10.13 -8.06
N LEU A 9 12.58 10.11 -7.03
CA LEU A 9 13.98 10.52 -7.11
C LEU A 9 14.83 9.58 -7.98
N SER A 10 14.58 8.27 -7.94
CA SER A 10 15.29 7.26 -8.73
C SER A 10 15.17 7.51 -10.23
N LEU A 11 14.12 8.19 -10.70
CA LEU A 11 13.99 8.58 -12.10
C LEU A 11 15.05 9.60 -12.55
N SER A 12 15.65 10.34 -11.61
CA SER A 12 16.67 11.37 -11.86
C SER A 12 18.08 10.95 -11.46
N ILE A 13 18.21 9.90 -10.63
CA ILE A 13 19.49 9.33 -10.15
C ILE A 13 19.41 7.79 -10.09
N PRO A 14 19.16 7.12 -11.22
CA PRO A 14 18.81 5.69 -11.23
C PRO A 14 19.88 4.78 -10.63
N ASN A 15 21.16 5.16 -10.69
CA ASN A 15 22.29 4.38 -10.16
C ASN A 15 22.27 4.20 -8.63
N TYR A 16 21.35 4.84 -7.91
CA TYR A 16 21.10 4.61 -6.50
C TYR A 16 19.98 3.60 -6.19
N VAL A 17 19.25 3.10 -7.19
CA VAL A 17 18.08 2.23 -6.94
C VAL A 17 18.46 0.95 -6.19
N GLU A 18 19.58 0.32 -6.52
CA GLU A 18 20.07 -0.86 -5.78
C GLU A 18 20.46 -0.52 -4.34
N SER A 19 21.01 0.68 -4.11
CA SER A 19 21.30 1.14 -2.74
C SER A 19 20.02 1.32 -1.94
N MET A 20 18.95 1.81 -2.58
CA MET A 20 17.62 1.95 -1.96
C MET A 20 16.99 0.58 -1.67
N ILE A 21 17.14 -0.39 -2.58
CA ILE A 21 16.74 -1.80 -2.36
C ILE A 21 17.49 -2.38 -1.16
N CYS A 22 18.82 -2.27 -1.14
CA CYS A 22 19.65 -2.74 -0.02
C CYS A 22 19.21 -2.10 1.30
N LYS A 23 18.98 -0.78 1.32
CA LYS A 23 18.49 -0.08 2.51
C LYS A 23 17.12 -0.59 2.96
N PHE A 24 16.21 -0.83 2.03
CA PHE A 24 14.87 -1.34 2.31
C PHE A 24 14.92 -2.74 2.92
N VAL A 25 15.55 -3.69 2.23
CA VAL A 25 15.50 -5.09 2.64
C VAL A 25 16.34 -5.34 3.90
N ASN A 26 17.47 -4.64 4.09
CA ASN A 26 18.27 -4.75 5.33
C ASN A 26 17.57 -4.10 6.54
N ALA A 27 16.67 -3.15 6.31
CA ALA A 27 15.81 -2.61 7.36
C ALA A 27 14.58 -3.50 7.64
N SER A 28 14.35 -4.56 6.86
CA SER A 28 13.20 -5.46 7.04
C SER A 28 13.55 -6.60 8.01
N THR A 29 12.59 -6.94 8.86
CA THR A 29 12.70 -7.90 9.97
C THR A 29 12.55 -9.34 9.50
N VAL A 30 12.90 -10.30 10.37
CA VAL A 30 12.81 -11.74 10.08
C VAL A 30 11.38 -12.24 9.90
N ASP A 31 10.41 -11.54 10.47
CA ASP A 31 8.98 -11.82 10.37
C ASP A 31 8.29 -11.05 9.22
N GLY A 32 9.08 -10.40 8.35
CA GLY A 32 8.59 -9.82 7.09
C GLY A 32 7.94 -8.44 7.21
N TYR A 33 8.36 -7.64 8.19
CA TYR A 33 7.92 -6.26 8.41
C TYR A 33 9.13 -5.31 8.46
N ASN A 34 8.94 -4.09 8.95
CA ASN A 34 9.98 -3.09 9.08
C ASN A 34 9.68 -2.10 10.21
N PRO A 35 10.70 -1.45 10.79
CA PRO A 35 10.52 -0.34 11.72
C PRO A 35 9.86 0.87 11.03
N TYR A 36 9.26 1.74 11.83
CA TYR A 36 8.52 2.91 11.32
C TYR A 36 9.42 3.97 10.67
N ARG A 37 10.71 4.02 11.03
CA ARG A 37 11.64 5.05 10.56
C ARG A 37 13.00 4.48 10.17
N ILE A 38 13.51 5.01 9.06
CA ILE A 38 14.89 4.82 8.61
C ILE A 38 15.65 6.15 8.67
N THR A 39 16.94 6.08 8.99
CA THR A 39 17.84 7.24 8.99
C THR A 39 19.14 6.90 8.27
N LYS A 40 20.00 7.90 8.06
CA LYS A 40 21.37 7.65 7.59
C LYS A 40 22.14 6.77 8.57
N ALA A 41 21.88 6.90 9.88
CA ALA A 41 22.53 6.12 10.92
C ALA A 41 22.00 4.69 11.02
N GLY A 42 20.78 4.40 10.57
CA GLY A 42 20.22 3.04 10.66
C GLY A 42 18.70 3.02 10.61
N ILE A 43 18.11 2.44 11.66
CA ILE A 43 16.67 2.25 11.86
C ILE A 43 16.28 2.69 13.27
N ASP A 44 15.05 3.18 13.43
CA ASP A 44 14.44 3.49 14.72
C ASP A 44 13.04 2.86 14.79
N TRP A 45 12.69 2.28 15.93
CA TRP A 45 11.35 1.73 16.21
C TRP A 45 10.63 2.54 17.29
N GLU A 46 9.31 2.43 17.32
CA GLU A 46 8.49 3.00 18.40
C GLU A 46 8.66 2.18 19.68
N LYS A 47 8.50 2.82 20.83
CA LYS A 47 8.56 2.17 22.14
C LYS A 47 7.27 2.46 22.90
N PRO A 48 6.77 1.52 23.72
CA PRO A 48 5.68 1.82 24.64
C PRO A 48 6.06 2.99 25.56
N ASP A 49 5.09 3.83 25.90
CA ASP A 49 5.24 4.86 26.93
C ASP A 49 4.57 4.40 28.23
N PRO A 50 5.32 4.15 29.32
CA PRO A 50 4.74 3.72 30.59
C PRO A 50 3.72 4.70 31.18
N SER A 51 3.76 5.97 30.76
CA SER A 51 2.81 7.01 31.18
C SER A 51 1.57 7.13 30.30
N ASP A 52 1.57 6.48 29.13
CA ASP A 52 0.45 6.44 28.18
C ASP A 52 0.13 4.99 27.78
N PRO A 53 -0.89 4.35 28.41
CA PRO A 53 -1.26 2.97 28.09
C PRO A 53 -1.79 2.80 26.66
N TRP A 54 -2.02 3.88 25.91
CA TRP A 54 -2.44 3.85 24.51
C TRP A 54 -1.27 4.05 23.52
N ALA A 55 -0.06 4.31 24.02
CA ALA A 55 1.17 4.35 23.23
C ALA A 55 1.55 2.92 22.80
N ASN A 56 0.86 2.42 21.78
CA ASN A 56 1.07 1.09 21.24
C ASN A 56 2.24 1.07 20.26
N ILE A 57 2.68 -0.13 19.89
CA ILE A 57 3.66 -0.40 18.83
C ILE A 57 3.01 -1.25 17.73
N GLY A 58 3.68 -1.44 16.59
CA GLY A 58 3.23 -2.42 15.60
C GLY A 58 3.87 -2.25 14.23
N TYR A 59 3.30 -2.94 13.24
CA TYR A 59 3.77 -2.92 11.86
C TYR A 59 2.64 -2.58 10.89
N TRP A 60 2.85 -1.59 10.04
CA TRP A 60 1.86 -1.22 9.02
C TRP A 60 1.83 -2.24 7.88
N GLY A 61 0.63 -2.66 7.48
CA GLY A 61 0.43 -3.76 6.54
C GLY A 61 0.96 -3.48 5.12
N ASP A 62 0.92 -2.24 4.67
CA ASP A 62 1.28 -1.82 3.31
C ASP A 62 2.78 -1.53 3.13
N HIS A 63 3.55 -1.37 4.22
CA HIS A 63 4.93 -0.89 4.20
C HIS A 63 5.93 -1.74 3.41
N GLN A 64 5.59 -2.98 3.06
CA GLN A 64 6.51 -3.92 2.43
C GLN A 64 6.33 -4.01 0.91
N ILE A 65 5.17 -4.52 0.48
CA ILE A 65 5.00 -5.07 -0.87
C ILE A 65 5.11 -4.01 -1.96
N VAL A 66 4.22 -3.02 -1.97
CA VAL A 66 4.12 -2.08 -3.09
C VAL A 66 5.37 -1.19 -3.17
N TYR A 67 5.93 -0.77 -2.04
CA TYR A 67 7.08 0.13 -2.05
C TYR A 67 8.38 -0.57 -2.47
N LEU A 68 8.59 -1.82 -2.05
CA LEU A 68 9.72 -2.62 -2.55
C LEU A 68 9.56 -2.93 -4.03
N LEU A 69 8.34 -3.30 -4.46
CA LEU A 69 8.03 -3.61 -5.86
C LEU A 69 8.48 -2.52 -6.81
N LYS A 70 8.19 -1.24 -6.50
CA LYS A 70 8.58 -0.12 -7.38
C LYS A 70 10.09 -0.04 -7.58
N PHE A 71 10.89 -0.30 -6.55
CA PHE A 71 12.35 -0.35 -6.71
C PHE A 71 12.83 -1.56 -7.52
N LEU A 72 12.21 -2.73 -7.35
CA LEU A 72 12.54 -3.92 -8.14
C LEU A 72 12.24 -3.69 -9.62
N GLU A 73 11.09 -3.10 -9.95
CA GLU A 73 10.70 -2.72 -11.32
C GLU A 73 11.69 -1.71 -11.93
N LEU A 74 12.08 -0.70 -11.15
CA LEU A 74 13.09 0.28 -11.56
C LEU A 74 14.45 -0.38 -11.80
N SER A 75 14.97 -1.18 -10.87
CA SER A 75 16.25 -1.89 -11.06
C SER A 75 16.23 -2.79 -12.29
N ASN A 76 15.15 -3.56 -12.51
CA ASN A 76 15.04 -4.41 -13.70
C ASN A 76 15.00 -3.60 -15.01
N SER A 77 14.41 -2.41 -14.97
CA SER A 77 14.32 -1.53 -16.14
C SER A 77 15.67 -0.85 -16.44
N TYR A 78 16.31 -0.25 -15.44
CA TYR A 78 17.53 0.54 -15.59
C TYR A 78 18.81 -0.30 -15.62
N HIS A 79 18.89 -1.34 -14.80
CA HIS A 79 20.06 -2.20 -14.64
C HIS A 79 19.71 -3.69 -14.81
N PRO A 80 19.26 -4.11 -16.01
CA PRO A 80 18.83 -5.47 -16.24
C PRO A 80 19.93 -6.47 -15.86
N GLY A 81 19.59 -7.44 -15.02
CA GLY A 81 20.50 -8.48 -14.55
C GLY A 81 21.16 -8.22 -13.19
N THR A 82 21.22 -6.99 -12.69
CA THR A 82 21.87 -6.68 -11.39
C THR A 82 21.25 -7.43 -10.22
N LEU A 83 19.92 -7.50 -10.16
CA LEU A 83 19.21 -8.26 -9.12
C LEU A 83 19.56 -9.75 -9.13
N ARG A 84 19.94 -10.34 -10.27
CA ARG A 84 20.27 -11.77 -10.37
C ARG A 84 21.46 -12.14 -9.50
N THR A 85 22.44 -11.24 -9.39
CA THR A 85 23.58 -11.43 -8.49
C THR A 85 23.14 -11.35 -7.02
N PHE A 86 22.27 -10.40 -6.69
CA PHE A 86 21.78 -10.23 -5.32
C PHE A 86 20.94 -11.42 -4.85
N LEU A 87 20.22 -12.08 -5.77
CA LEU A 87 19.39 -13.23 -5.46
C LEU A 87 20.14 -14.43 -4.87
N SER A 88 21.42 -14.61 -5.18
CA SER A 88 22.22 -15.73 -4.69
C SER A 88 23.38 -15.34 -3.77
N ALA A 89 23.77 -14.07 -3.75
CA ALA A 89 24.87 -13.59 -2.91
C ALA A 89 24.40 -13.19 -1.51
N ASP A 90 25.09 -13.68 -0.47
CA ASP A 90 24.79 -13.40 0.95
C ASP A 90 25.28 -11.98 1.35
N LEU A 91 24.52 -10.98 0.89
CA LEU A 91 24.81 -9.55 1.04
C LEU A 91 23.88 -8.85 2.05
N PHE A 92 22.79 -9.50 2.45
CA PHE A 92 21.70 -8.87 3.19
C PHE A 92 21.61 -9.36 4.62
N CYS A 93 21.01 -8.56 5.49
CA CYS A 93 20.81 -8.86 6.91
C CYS A 93 19.34 -8.64 7.29
N TYR A 94 19.01 -8.93 8.55
CA TYR A 94 17.70 -8.64 9.13
C TYR A 94 17.81 -7.59 10.22
N ALA A 95 16.87 -6.63 10.20
CA ALA A 95 16.64 -5.73 11.31
C ALA A 95 16.16 -6.52 12.54
N ASN A 96 16.72 -6.23 13.70
CA ASN A 96 16.32 -6.77 14.99
C ASN A 96 15.47 -5.73 15.71
N VAL A 97 14.19 -5.66 15.35
CA VAL A 97 13.21 -4.82 16.04
C VAL A 97 12.65 -5.64 17.20
N PRO A 98 12.65 -5.14 18.46
CA PRO A 98 12.27 -5.91 19.65
C PRO A 98 10.75 -6.04 19.80
N TYR A 99 10.07 -6.44 18.72
CA TYR A 99 8.64 -6.68 18.68
C TYR A 99 8.41 -8.18 18.49
N ARG A 100 7.56 -8.77 19.33
CA ARG A 100 7.21 -10.20 19.24
C ARG A 100 5.74 -10.32 18.85
N ILE A 101 5.49 -10.80 17.64
CA ILE A 101 4.12 -11.13 17.22
C ILE A 101 3.69 -12.42 17.93
N LYS A 102 2.59 -12.34 18.68
CA LYS A 102 2.08 -13.41 19.54
C LYS A 102 1.73 -14.69 18.77
N PRO A 103 1.62 -15.84 19.45
CA PRO A 103 1.16 -17.09 18.85
C PRO A 103 -0.20 -16.97 18.16
N TYR A 104 -0.42 -17.72 17.08
CA TYR A 104 -1.63 -17.62 16.25
C TYR A 104 -2.96 -17.74 17.03
N GLY A 105 -3.03 -18.64 18.02
CA GLY A 105 -4.22 -18.80 18.85
C GLY A 105 -4.58 -17.53 19.63
N GLU A 106 -3.57 -16.78 20.09
CA GLU A 106 -3.76 -15.51 20.78
C GLU A 106 -4.19 -14.40 19.81
N LEU A 107 -3.67 -14.41 18.57
CA LEU A 107 -4.10 -13.48 17.52
C LEU A 107 -5.59 -13.63 17.19
N LEU A 108 -6.10 -14.87 17.14
CA LEU A 108 -7.52 -15.13 16.92
C LEU A 108 -8.37 -14.73 18.13
N GLN A 109 -7.85 -14.92 19.33
CA GLN A 109 -8.56 -14.62 20.57
C GLN A 109 -8.75 -13.11 20.77
N ASP A 110 -7.70 -12.32 20.52
CA ASP A 110 -7.75 -10.86 20.59
C ASP A 110 -6.90 -10.23 19.47
N PRO A 111 -7.51 -9.92 18.32
CA PRO A 111 -6.78 -9.44 17.16
C PRO A 111 -6.32 -7.98 17.28
N HIS A 112 -6.64 -7.29 18.38
CA HIS A 112 -6.15 -5.94 18.67
C HIS A 112 -4.90 -5.94 19.56
N ASN A 113 -4.58 -7.08 20.20
CA ASN A 113 -3.48 -7.21 21.15
C ASN A 113 -2.53 -8.34 20.71
N THR A 114 -1.77 -8.08 19.66
CA THR A 114 -1.08 -9.09 18.87
C THR A 114 0.45 -8.99 18.89
N ILE A 115 1.01 -7.89 19.40
CA ILE A 115 2.46 -7.64 19.39
C ILE A 115 2.90 -7.11 20.75
N ASP A 116 3.83 -7.83 21.38
CA ASP A 116 4.49 -7.40 22.63
C ASP A 116 5.83 -6.73 22.34
N PHE A 117 6.24 -5.81 23.22
CA PHE A 117 7.58 -5.24 23.22
C PHE A 117 8.52 -6.08 24.08
N ASP A 118 9.59 -6.61 23.49
CA ASP A 118 10.60 -7.42 24.19
C ASP A 118 11.68 -6.54 24.82
N GLU A 119 11.48 -6.16 26.08
CA GLU A 119 12.42 -5.33 26.83
C GLU A 119 13.81 -5.98 26.98
N ALA A 120 13.89 -7.31 27.05
CA ALA A 120 15.15 -8.02 27.16
C ALA A 120 15.94 -7.93 25.84
N ALA A 121 15.25 -8.13 24.71
CA ALA A 121 15.85 -7.93 23.39
C ALA A 121 16.31 -6.49 23.18
N GLU A 122 15.50 -5.49 23.56
CA GLU A 122 15.86 -4.06 23.51
C GLU A 122 17.17 -3.79 24.27
N LEU A 123 17.30 -4.29 25.50
CA LEU A 123 18.50 -4.10 26.31
C LEU A 123 19.74 -4.69 25.63
N ILE A 124 19.62 -5.90 25.08
CA ILE A 124 20.71 -6.56 24.34
C ILE A 124 21.08 -5.77 23.09
N ILE A 125 20.10 -5.30 22.33
CA ILE A 125 20.32 -4.48 21.14
C ILE A 125 21.05 -3.19 21.51
N GLN A 126 20.62 -2.49 22.57
CA GLN A 126 21.27 -1.26 23.01
C GLN A 126 22.73 -1.49 23.45
N GLN A 127 23.00 -2.58 24.18
CA GLN A 127 24.37 -2.96 24.55
C GLN A 127 25.25 -3.20 23.32
N ARG A 128 24.73 -3.87 22.28
CA ARG A 128 25.45 -4.08 21.01
C ARG A 128 25.67 -2.77 20.26
N VAL A 129 24.69 -1.87 20.29
CA VAL A 129 24.83 -0.54 19.68
C VAL A 129 25.94 0.26 20.34
N ASP A 130 26.05 0.20 21.67
CA ASP A 130 27.12 0.87 22.40
C ASP A 130 28.51 0.27 22.11
N GLN A 131 28.57 -1.02 21.76
CA GLN A 131 29.82 -1.73 21.48
C GLN A 131 30.30 -1.58 20.04
N ILE A 132 29.40 -1.71 19.05
CA ILE A 132 29.77 -1.81 17.63
C ILE A 132 29.06 -0.79 16.72
N GLY A 133 28.24 0.09 17.28
CA GLY A 133 27.48 1.08 16.52
C GLY A 133 26.18 0.53 15.94
N ALA A 134 25.67 1.17 14.88
CA ALA A 134 24.31 0.95 14.40
C ALA A 134 23.99 -0.50 13.98
N ASP A 135 24.99 -1.24 13.52
CA ASP A 135 24.88 -2.66 13.15
C ASP A 135 24.52 -3.56 14.34
N GLY A 136 24.65 -3.07 15.59
CA GLY A 136 24.12 -3.74 16.78
C GLY A 136 22.60 -3.99 16.73
N ARG A 137 21.87 -3.26 15.87
CA ARG A 137 20.43 -3.42 15.61
C ARG A 137 20.10 -4.50 14.59
N LEU A 138 21.07 -5.26 14.11
CA LEU A 138 20.86 -6.38 13.20
C LEU A 138 20.68 -7.68 13.99
N ILE A 139 20.21 -8.74 13.32
CA ILE A 139 20.22 -10.11 13.86
C ILE A 139 21.62 -10.71 13.75
N TRP A 140 22.03 -11.41 14.80
CA TRP A 140 23.35 -12.02 14.93
C TRP A 140 23.22 -13.54 14.96
N ASP A 141 24.22 -14.22 14.42
CA ASP A 141 24.33 -15.67 14.47
C ASP A 141 24.90 -16.15 15.82
N ALA A 142 24.96 -17.46 16.01
CA ALA A 142 25.49 -18.07 17.23
C ALA A 142 27.01 -17.86 17.41
N ASN A 143 27.75 -17.46 16.37
CA ASN A 143 29.18 -17.19 16.42
C ASN A 143 29.48 -15.74 16.87
N GLY A 144 28.45 -14.90 16.98
CA GLY A 144 28.63 -13.49 17.30
C GLY A 144 28.97 -12.64 16.08
N ASP A 145 28.57 -13.05 14.87
CA ASP A 145 28.62 -12.26 13.65
C ASP A 145 27.21 -11.86 13.19
N ILE A 146 27.09 -10.86 12.31
CA ILE A 146 25.80 -10.50 11.70
C ILE A 146 25.33 -11.65 10.80
N TYR A 147 24.10 -12.10 10.99
CA TYR A 147 23.50 -13.13 10.14
C TYR A 147 23.24 -12.59 8.73
N ARG A 148 23.90 -13.20 7.73
CA ARG A 148 23.82 -12.77 6.32
C ARG A 148 23.06 -13.77 5.47
N VAL A 149 22.25 -13.24 4.56
CA VAL A 149 21.40 -14.00 3.64
C VAL A 149 21.38 -13.33 2.26
N ASN A 150 20.91 -14.05 1.25
CA ASN A 150 20.71 -13.51 -0.10
C ASN A 150 19.34 -12.83 -0.28
N LEU A 151 19.17 -12.13 -1.40
CA LEU A 151 17.92 -11.42 -1.71
C LEU A 151 16.75 -12.39 -1.92
N THR A 152 16.99 -13.63 -2.41
CA THR A 152 15.92 -14.62 -2.56
C THR A 152 15.23 -14.85 -1.22
N GLU A 153 16.02 -15.05 -0.17
CA GLU A 153 15.49 -15.22 1.17
C GLU A 153 14.73 -13.98 1.65
N LYS A 154 15.26 -12.77 1.46
CA LYS A 154 14.57 -11.53 1.85
C LYS A 154 13.20 -11.37 1.16
N LEU A 155 13.12 -11.72 -0.13
CA LEU A 155 11.89 -11.68 -0.91
C LEU A 155 10.91 -12.80 -0.52
N LEU A 156 11.41 -13.98 -0.16
CA LEU A 156 10.56 -15.05 0.37
C LEU A 156 9.99 -14.67 1.74
N THR A 157 10.80 -14.12 2.64
CA THR A 157 10.33 -13.67 3.96
C THR A 157 9.18 -12.67 3.85
N THR A 158 9.31 -11.66 2.98
CA THR A 158 8.28 -10.62 2.84
C THR A 158 6.96 -11.17 2.27
N VAL A 159 7.02 -12.09 1.29
CA VAL A 159 5.81 -12.65 0.68
C VAL A 159 5.16 -13.72 1.55
N LEU A 160 5.94 -14.56 2.23
CA LEU A 160 5.42 -15.59 3.13
C LEU A 160 4.76 -14.97 4.36
N ALA A 161 5.26 -13.83 4.85
CA ALA A 161 4.60 -13.08 5.93
C ALA A 161 3.22 -12.52 5.51
N LYS A 162 3.02 -12.17 4.24
CA LYS A 162 1.72 -11.77 3.72
C LYS A 162 0.81 -12.98 3.48
N LEU A 163 1.32 -14.01 2.82
CA LEU A 163 0.56 -15.22 2.51
C LEU A 163 0.19 -16.03 3.76
N SER A 164 0.92 -15.90 4.87
CA SER A 164 0.50 -16.49 6.14
C SER A 164 -0.74 -15.84 6.76
N ASN A 165 -1.04 -14.61 6.35
CA ASN A 165 -2.22 -13.84 6.74
C ASN A 165 -3.30 -13.84 5.64
N PHE A 166 -3.14 -14.64 4.60
CA PHE A 166 -4.09 -14.72 3.49
C PHE A 166 -5.37 -15.47 3.90
N ILE A 167 -6.52 -14.82 3.68
CA ILE A 167 -7.84 -15.41 3.84
C ILE A 167 -8.47 -15.49 2.44
N PRO A 168 -8.73 -16.70 1.91
CA PRO A 168 -9.35 -16.88 0.60
C PRO A 168 -10.67 -16.10 0.48
N GLU A 169 -10.87 -15.43 -0.65
CA GLU A 169 -12.02 -14.54 -0.92
C GLU A 169 -12.10 -13.27 -0.06
N ALA A 170 -11.15 -13.00 0.85
CA ALA A 170 -11.17 -11.81 1.72
C ALA A 170 -9.97 -10.86 1.59
N GLY A 171 -8.75 -11.39 1.40
CA GLY A 171 -7.51 -10.58 1.32
C GLY A 171 -6.46 -10.94 2.36
N ILE A 172 -5.62 -9.97 2.75
CA ILE A 172 -4.57 -10.11 3.77
C ILE A 172 -5.05 -9.56 5.12
N TRP A 173 -5.05 -10.39 6.16
CA TRP A 173 -5.52 -10.01 7.50
C TRP A 173 -4.68 -8.88 8.13
N MET A 174 -5.34 -7.85 8.68
CA MET A 174 -4.73 -6.68 9.30
C MET A 174 -4.60 -6.86 10.82
N ASN A 175 -3.62 -7.63 11.27
CA ASN A 175 -3.50 -8.07 12.68
C ASN A 175 -2.22 -7.60 13.38
N THR A 176 -1.59 -6.53 12.92
CA THR A 176 -0.26 -6.09 13.39
C THR A 176 -0.26 -4.76 14.14
N GLN A 177 -1.36 -4.44 14.83
CA GLN A 177 -1.55 -3.25 15.70
C GLN A 177 -1.35 -1.88 15.02
N ARG A 178 -1.23 -1.85 13.70
CA ARG A 178 -1.12 -0.65 12.88
C ARG A 178 -1.94 -0.78 11.60
N PRO A 179 -2.50 0.34 11.10
CA PRO A 179 -3.26 0.33 9.86
C PRO A 179 -2.35 0.15 8.65
N GLU A 180 -2.92 0.38 7.47
CA GLU A 180 -2.18 0.59 6.23
C GLU A 180 -2.07 2.09 5.93
N TRP A 181 -2.12 2.49 4.66
CA TRP A 181 -1.93 3.87 4.22
C TRP A 181 -2.93 4.85 4.86
N ASN A 182 -4.21 4.48 4.97
CA ASN A 182 -5.24 5.35 5.54
C ASN A 182 -5.33 5.20 7.07
N ASP A 183 -4.55 6.02 7.79
CA ASP A 183 -4.57 6.05 9.25
C ASP A 183 -5.94 6.45 9.84
N ALA A 184 -6.80 7.14 9.07
CA ALA A 184 -8.15 7.46 9.55
C ALA A 184 -9.08 6.24 9.62
N ASN A 185 -8.74 5.14 8.94
CA ASN A 185 -9.39 3.83 9.05
C ASN A 185 -8.67 2.88 10.03
N ASN A 186 -8.01 3.42 11.06
CA ASN A 186 -7.22 2.62 11.99
C ASN A 186 -7.98 1.60 12.84
N ALA A 187 -9.31 1.74 13.02
CA ALA A 187 -10.11 0.74 13.73
C ALA A 187 -10.40 -0.51 12.88
N LEU A 188 -9.99 -0.53 11.61
CA LEU A 188 -9.95 -1.77 10.83
C LEU A 188 -8.87 -2.74 11.32
N VAL A 189 -7.85 -2.27 12.03
CA VAL A 189 -6.85 -3.17 12.60
C VAL A 189 -7.54 -4.12 13.57
N GLY A 190 -7.26 -5.41 13.45
CA GLY A 190 -7.93 -6.48 14.17
C GLY A 190 -8.82 -7.27 13.23
N PHE A 191 -10.03 -6.80 12.94
CA PHE A 191 -10.99 -7.55 12.11
C PHE A 191 -10.86 -7.28 10.60
N GLY A 192 -10.15 -6.23 10.21
CA GLY A 192 -9.99 -5.81 8.82
C GLY A 192 -9.14 -6.78 8.01
N VAL A 193 -9.48 -6.90 6.73
CA VAL A 193 -8.75 -7.71 5.76
C VAL A 193 -8.53 -6.86 4.51
N SER A 194 -7.28 -6.67 4.12
CA SER A 194 -6.86 -5.80 3.03
C SER A 194 -6.86 -6.54 1.69
N MET A 195 -7.80 -6.19 0.81
CA MET A 195 -7.70 -6.51 -0.61
C MET A 195 -6.70 -5.60 -1.31
N VAL A 196 -6.50 -4.36 -0.83
CA VAL A 196 -5.49 -3.41 -1.33
C VAL A 196 -4.11 -4.06 -1.36
N THR A 197 -3.66 -4.61 -0.23
CA THR A 197 -2.37 -5.28 -0.14
C THR A 197 -2.35 -6.57 -0.98
N LEU A 198 -3.48 -7.29 -1.10
CA LEU A 198 -3.57 -8.46 -1.97
C LEU A 198 -3.37 -8.11 -3.46
N TYR A 199 -3.98 -7.02 -3.94
CA TYR A 199 -3.81 -6.54 -5.32
C TYR A 199 -2.35 -6.22 -5.64
N TYR A 200 -1.64 -5.58 -4.72
CA TYR A 200 -0.20 -5.32 -4.89
C TYR A 200 0.65 -6.58 -4.72
N THR A 201 0.24 -7.52 -3.85
CA THR A 201 0.90 -8.82 -3.69
C THR A 201 0.81 -9.65 -4.96
N ARG A 202 -0.30 -9.54 -5.71
CA ARG A 202 -0.46 -10.11 -7.04
C ARG A 202 0.61 -9.60 -8.00
N ARG A 203 0.77 -8.28 -8.14
CA ARG A 203 1.81 -7.66 -8.99
C ARG A 203 3.22 -8.03 -8.53
N PHE A 204 3.43 -8.11 -7.22
CA PHE A 204 4.71 -8.52 -6.64
C PHE A 204 5.05 -9.98 -6.97
N GLN A 205 4.11 -10.91 -6.85
CA GLN A 205 4.33 -12.31 -7.25
C GLN A 205 4.59 -12.47 -8.74
N VAL A 206 3.96 -11.65 -9.60
CA VAL A 206 4.27 -11.61 -11.03
C VAL A 206 5.70 -11.10 -11.28
N CYS A 207 6.13 -10.06 -10.55
CA CYS A 207 7.51 -9.57 -10.60
C CYS A 207 8.52 -10.63 -10.15
N LEU A 208 8.24 -11.36 -9.05
CA LEU A 208 9.08 -12.46 -8.60
C LEU A 208 9.11 -13.60 -9.62
N LEU A 209 7.97 -13.96 -10.19
CA LEU A 209 7.87 -15.00 -11.21
C LEU A 209 8.76 -14.66 -12.41
N ASP A 210 8.71 -13.42 -12.91
CA ASP A 210 9.59 -12.97 -14.00
C ASP A 210 11.06 -13.03 -13.57
N LEU A 211 11.40 -12.48 -12.40
CA LEU A 211 12.76 -12.44 -11.91
C LEU A 211 13.37 -13.85 -11.80
N PHE A 212 12.69 -14.80 -11.14
CA PHE A 212 13.17 -16.17 -10.93
C PHE A 212 13.09 -17.05 -12.19
N SER A 213 12.24 -16.71 -13.15
CA SER A 213 12.20 -17.44 -14.43
C SER A 213 13.38 -17.09 -15.35
N ASN A 214 14.09 -16.00 -15.04
CA ASN A 214 15.20 -15.47 -15.83
C ASN A 214 16.58 -15.58 -15.13
N VAL A 215 16.70 -16.33 -14.03
CA VAL A 215 18.00 -16.59 -13.38
C VAL A 215 18.74 -17.79 -13.99
N GLU A 216 20.06 -17.82 -13.81
CA GLU A 216 20.92 -18.89 -14.35
C GLU A 216 21.19 -20.02 -13.35
N PHE A 217 20.98 -19.79 -12.05
CA PHE A 217 21.22 -20.79 -11.01
C PHE A 217 20.01 -21.73 -10.83
N ASP A 218 20.27 -23.02 -10.66
CA ASP A 218 19.23 -24.05 -10.43
C ASP A 218 18.71 -24.06 -8.99
N GLN A 219 19.57 -23.69 -8.03
CA GLN A 219 19.24 -23.68 -6.61
C GLN A 219 19.94 -22.55 -5.86
N VAL A 220 19.36 -22.16 -4.73
CA VAL A 220 19.87 -21.10 -3.85
C VAL A 220 19.75 -21.52 -2.38
N PRO A 221 20.77 -21.26 -1.53
CA PRO A 221 20.69 -21.58 -0.11
C PRO A 221 19.72 -20.62 0.60
N VAL A 222 18.80 -21.16 1.40
CA VAL A 222 17.83 -20.42 2.23
C VAL A 222 17.84 -21.00 3.65
N SER A 223 17.64 -20.16 4.67
CA SER A 223 17.53 -20.60 6.08
C SER A 223 16.55 -21.75 6.22
N ALA A 224 16.93 -22.80 6.94
CA ALA A 224 16.11 -24.00 7.11
C ALA A 224 14.72 -23.67 7.71
N GLU A 225 14.67 -22.70 8.63
CA GLU A 225 13.47 -22.19 9.28
C GLU A 225 12.50 -21.59 8.25
N LEU A 226 12.99 -20.79 7.31
CA LEU A 226 12.15 -20.19 6.26
C LEU A 226 11.71 -21.23 5.24
N VAL A 227 12.55 -22.22 4.93
CA VAL A 227 12.15 -23.34 4.07
C VAL A 227 11.00 -24.13 4.68
N ASN A 228 10.99 -24.36 6.01
CA ASN A 228 9.86 -25.01 6.68
C ASN A 228 8.56 -24.20 6.58
N LEU A 229 8.64 -22.86 6.65
CA LEU A 229 7.49 -21.98 6.45
C LEU A 229 6.99 -22.08 5.00
N LEU A 230 7.90 -22.02 4.02
CA LEU A 230 7.57 -22.20 2.60
C LEU A 230 6.90 -23.55 2.35
N ASP A 231 7.46 -24.65 2.87
CA ASP A 231 6.92 -26.01 2.77
C ASP A 231 5.47 -26.05 3.29
N SER A 232 5.21 -25.43 4.44
CA SER A 232 3.90 -25.44 5.09
C SER A 232 2.85 -24.64 4.33
N ILE A 233 3.21 -23.44 3.83
CA ILE A 233 2.31 -22.59 3.03
C ILE A 233 2.04 -23.24 1.67
N GLU A 234 3.07 -23.73 0.98
CA GLU A 234 2.94 -24.42 -0.31
C GLU A 234 2.05 -25.66 -0.19
N THR A 235 2.28 -26.51 0.83
CA THR A 235 1.45 -27.70 1.06
C THR A 235 0.00 -27.32 1.33
N THR A 236 -0.25 -26.24 2.07
CA THR A 236 -1.62 -25.76 2.34
C THR A 236 -2.34 -25.35 1.07
N PHE A 237 -1.66 -24.66 0.14
CA PHE A 237 -2.22 -24.30 -1.16
C PHE A 237 -2.38 -25.50 -2.08
N VAL A 238 -1.43 -26.45 -2.10
CA VAL A 238 -1.56 -27.66 -2.92
C VAL A 238 -2.75 -28.51 -2.47
N ASP A 239 -2.90 -28.76 -1.17
CA ASP A 239 -3.95 -29.62 -0.62
C ASP A 239 -5.36 -29.07 -0.92
N HIS A 240 -5.50 -27.74 -0.99
CA HIS A 240 -6.78 -27.07 -1.21
C HIS A 240 -6.97 -26.56 -2.64
N HIS A 241 -6.04 -26.83 -3.56
CA HIS A 241 -6.05 -26.25 -4.91
C HIS A 241 -7.35 -26.52 -5.66
N HIS A 242 -7.90 -27.73 -5.49
CA HIS A 242 -9.16 -28.17 -6.08
C HIS A 242 -10.35 -27.23 -5.77
N ARG A 243 -10.29 -26.45 -4.68
CA ARG A 243 -11.33 -25.50 -4.27
C ARG A 243 -11.40 -24.26 -5.15
N LEU A 244 -10.34 -23.91 -5.88
CA LEU A 244 -10.33 -22.76 -6.80
C LEU A 244 -11.37 -22.89 -7.94
N ASN A 245 -11.90 -24.08 -8.17
CA ASN A 245 -12.98 -24.32 -9.13
C ASN A 245 -14.37 -23.92 -8.60
N SER A 246 -14.46 -23.43 -7.37
CA SER A 246 -15.70 -23.08 -6.66
C SER A 246 -15.46 -21.94 -5.67
N SER A 247 -16.51 -21.52 -4.96
CA SER A 247 -16.37 -20.61 -3.82
C SER A 247 -15.89 -21.35 -2.55
N PHE A 248 -15.19 -20.65 -1.66
CA PHE A 248 -14.80 -21.18 -0.36
C PHE A 248 -15.93 -21.03 0.67
N SER A 249 -16.19 -22.07 1.46
CA SER A 249 -17.09 -21.95 2.62
C SER A 249 -16.38 -21.25 3.80
N ASP A 250 -17.14 -20.74 4.78
CA ASP A 250 -16.55 -20.15 5.99
C ASP A 250 -15.65 -21.16 6.75
N THR A 251 -15.98 -22.45 6.69
CA THR A 251 -15.17 -23.52 7.28
C THR A 251 -13.90 -23.77 6.47
N ASP A 252 -13.96 -23.77 5.14
CA ASP A 252 -12.75 -23.92 4.30
C ASP A 252 -11.77 -22.74 4.56
N ARG A 253 -12.30 -21.51 4.69
CA ARG A 253 -11.50 -20.34 5.07
C ARG A 253 -10.80 -20.52 6.41
N LYS A 254 -11.50 -21.02 7.43
CA LYS A 254 -10.93 -21.29 8.75
C LYS A 254 -9.81 -22.32 8.67
N VAL A 255 -10.02 -23.43 7.97
CA VAL A 255 -9.01 -24.50 7.81
C VAL A 255 -7.74 -23.96 7.16
N ILE A 256 -7.87 -23.16 6.10
CA ILE A 256 -6.71 -22.57 5.41
C ILE A 256 -6.02 -21.55 6.31
N LEU A 257 -6.75 -20.62 6.92
CA LEU A 257 -6.17 -19.61 7.81
C LEU A 257 -5.46 -20.25 9.00
N ASP A 258 -6.02 -21.31 9.60
CA ASP A 258 -5.39 -22.01 10.72
C ASP A 258 -4.05 -22.62 10.34
N ARG A 259 -3.97 -23.28 9.18
CA ARG A 259 -2.72 -23.88 8.71
C ARG A 259 -1.66 -22.81 8.42
N LEU A 260 -2.05 -21.73 7.75
CA LEU A 260 -1.17 -20.62 7.38
C LEU A 260 -0.67 -19.85 8.62
N GLY A 261 -1.59 -19.49 9.52
CA GLY A 261 -1.29 -18.76 10.74
C GLY A 261 -0.44 -19.56 11.72
N THR A 262 -0.72 -20.86 11.87
CA THR A 262 0.08 -21.77 12.71
C THR A 262 1.50 -21.91 12.14
N ALA A 263 1.66 -22.14 10.84
CA ALA A 263 2.98 -22.26 10.22
C ALA A 263 3.85 -21.01 10.45
N ALA A 264 3.27 -19.82 10.29
CA ALA A 264 3.99 -18.58 10.58
C ALA A 264 4.24 -18.38 12.09
N SER A 265 3.37 -18.92 12.96
CA SER A 265 3.54 -18.89 14.42
C SER A 265 4.75 -19.71 14.83
N ASP A 266 4.83 -20.93 14.34
CA ASP A 266 5.94 -21.83 14.63
C ASP A 266 7.28 -21.26 14.13
N TYR A 267 7.28 -20.67 12.92
CA TYR A 267 8.45 -19.99 12.37
C TYR A 267 8.95 -18.85 13.26
N ARG A 268 8.08 -17.90 13.61
CA ARG A 268 8.50 -16.69 14.35
C ARG A 268 8.83 -17.00 15.81
N VAL A 269 8.04 -17.84 16.50
CA VAL A 269 8.30 -18.21 17.89
C VAL A 269 9.65 -18.93 18.00
N GLY A 270 9.94 -19.86 17.07
CA GLY A 270 11.24 -20.50 16.99
C GLY A 270 12.39 -19.50 16.87
N LEU A 271 12.27 -18.52 15.96
CA LEU A 271 13.30 -17.48 15.79
C LEU A 271 13.42 -16.53 16.98
N TYR A 272 12.31 -16.15 17.61
CA TYR A 272 12.34 -15.25 18.76
C TYR A 272 12.99 -15.90 20.00
N ASP A 273 12.86 -17.22 20.15
CA ASP A 273 13.41 -17.96 21.29
C ASP A 273 14.84 -18.44 21.06
N GLN A 274 15.19 -18.81 19.82
CA GLN A 274 16.44 -19.52 19.51
C GLN A 274 17.34 -18.80 18.49
N SER A 275 16.88 -17.70 17.88
CA SER A 275 17.49 -17.11 16.69
C SER A 275 17.59 -18.11 15.52
N PHE A 276 18.28 -17.74 14.45
CA PHE A 276 18.60 -18.68 13.37
C PHE A 276 19.58 -19.75 13.85
N SER A 277 19.33 -21.01 13.48
CA SER A 277 20.24 -22.13 13.73
C SER A 277 21.56 -22.03 12.95
N GLY A 278 21.57 -21.27 11.86
CA GLY A 278 22.65 -21.24 10.87
C GLY A 278 22.55 -22.33 9.80
N GLU A 279 21.60 -23.27 9.91
CA GLU A 279 21.37 -24.28 8.87
C GLU A 279 20.76 -23.64 7.61
N ARG A 280 21.30 -24.00 6.45
CA ARG A 280 20.83 -23.54 5.13
C ARG A 280 20.45 -24.75 4.27
N ARG A 281 19.30 -24.69 3.60
CA ARG A 281 18.85 -25.71 2.63
C ARG A 281 18.86 -25.14 1.22
N GLN A 282 19.25 -25.98 0.26
CA GLN A 282 19.21 -25.62 -1.16
C GLN A 282 17.77 -25.70 -1.68
N VAL A 283 17.21 -24.57 -2.10
CA VAL A 283 15.87 -24.47 -2.68
C VAL A 283 16.01 -24.36 -4.19
N LYS A 284 15.32 -25.22 -4.93
CA LYS A 284 15.33 -25.17 -6.41
C LYS A 284 14.58 -23.94 -6.91
N THR A 285 15.17 -23.21 -7.86
CA THR A 285 14.55 -22.09 -8.56
C THR A 285 13.21 -22.48 -9.18
N ALA A 286 13.13 -23.67 -9.80
CA ALA A 286 11.90 -24.19 -10.39
C ALA A 286 10.75 -24.33 -9.36
N ARG A 287 11.07 -24.64 -8.09
CA ARG A 287 10.09 -24.70 -7.00
C ARG A 287 9.57 -23.31 -6.64
N ILE A 288 10.46 -22.32 -6.54
CA ILE A 288 10.07 -20.92 -6.29
C ILE A 288 9.15 -20.41 -7.39
N VAL A 289 9.47 -20.70 -8.66
CA VAL A 289 8.62 -20.38 -9.82
C VAL A 289 7.26 -21.05 -9.73
N ALA A 290 7.20 -22.34 -9.37
CA ALA A 290 5.94 -23.05 -9.19
C ALA A 290 5.09 -22.47 -8.04
N PHE A 291 5.73 -22.13 -6.92
CA PHE A 291 5.07 -21.48 -5.78
C PHE A 291 4.50 -20.10 -6.14
N CYS A 292 5.23 -19.28 -6.92
CA CYS A 292 4.73 -17.98 -7.39
C CYS A 292 3.46 -18.16 -8.24
N LYS A 293 3.46 -19.11 -9.18
CA LYS A 293 2.29 -19.42 -10.03
C LYS A 293 1.09 -19.86 -9.19
N LEU A 294 1.31 -20.82 -8.28
CA LEU A 294 0.27 -21.31 -7.39
C LEU A 294 -0.33 -20.19 -6.53
N SER A 295 0.52 -19.32 -5.98
CA SER A 295 0.06 -18.17 -5.19
C SER A 295 -0.74 -17.19 -6.03
N ILE A 296 -0.32 -16.91 -7.27
CA ILE A 296 -1.06 -16.04 -8.20
C ILE A 296 -2.45 -16.62 -8.47
N GLU A 297 -2.60 -17.93 -8.64
CA GLU A 297 -3.93 -18.56 -8.87
C GLU A 297 -4.89 -18.33 -7.69
N TYR A 298 -4.42 -18.49 -6.45
CA TYR A 298 -5.20 -18.19 -5.24
C TYR A 298 -5.58 -16.71 -5.11
N ILE A 299 -4.62 -15.83 -5.42
CA ILE A 299 -4.83 -14.39 -5.39
C ILE A 299 -5.83 -13.98 -6.46
N ASP A 300 -5.66 -14.42 -7.71
CA ASP A 300 -6.52 -14.10 -8.85
C ASP A 300 -7.96 -14.58 -8.62
N HIS A 301 -8.16 -15.77 -8.01
CA HIS A 301 -9.47 -16.24 -7.55
C HIS A 301 -10.09 -15.29 -6.53
N THR A 302 -9.31 -14.88 -5.53
CA THR A 302 -9.78 -13.96 -4.48
C THR A 302 -10.10 -12.56 -5.03
N ILE A 303 -9.32 -12.07 -6.00
CA ILE A 303 -9.61 -10.82 -6.72
C ILE A 303 -10.95 -10.93 -7.45
N ALA A 304 -11.18 -12.02 -8.19
CA ALA A 304 -12.44 -12.25 -8.90
C ALA A 304 -13.66 -12.26 -7.96
N ALA A 305 -13.53 -12.92 -6.80
CA ALA A 305 -14.57 -12.97 -5.77
C ALA A 305 -14.87 -11.61 -5.11
N ASN A 306 -13.98 -10.62 -5.26
CA ASN A 306 -14.10 -9.29 -4.65
C ASN A 306 -14.58 -8.20 -5.61
N ARG A 307 -15.08 -8.57 -6.79
CA ARG A 307 -15.78 -7.63 -7.67
C ARG A 307 -17.20 -7.38 -7.17
N ARG A 308 -17.55 -6.12 -6.94
CA ARG A 308 -18.88 -5.67 -6.53
C ARG A 308 -19.86 -5.72 -7.70
N THR A 309 -21.16 -5.68 -7.35
CA THR A 309 -22.26 -5.65 -8.31
C THR A 309 -22.31 -4.35 -9.12
N ASP A 310 -21.81 -3.24 -8.57
CA ASP A 310 -21.69 -1.94 -9.26
C ASP A 310 -20.48 -1.86 -10.22
N GLY A 311 -19.63 -2.89 -10.25
CA GLY A 311 -18.44 -2.97 -11.11
C GLY A 311 -17.14 -2.50 -10.45
N LEU A 312 -17.19 -1.95 -9.23
CA LEU A 312 -16.01 -1.64 -8.42
C LEU A 312 -15.45 -2.90 -7.74
N TYR A 313 -14.34 -2.75 -7.04
CA TYR A 313 -13.72 -3.81 -6.25
C TYR A 313 -13.66 -3.45 -4.76
N HIS A 314 -13.78 -4.44 -3.88
CA HIS A 314 -13.63 -4.23 -2.43
C HIS A 314 -12.19 -3.81 -2.08
N ALA A 315 -12.04 -2.79 -1.23
CA ALA A 315 -10.73 -2.37 -0.73
C ALA A 315 -10.35 -3.08 0.58
N TYR A 316 -11.28 -3.03 1.53
CA TYR A 316 -11.17 -3.65 2.83
C TYR A 316 -12.44 -4.43 3.13
N ASN A 317 -12.25 -5.64 3.63
CA ASN A 317 -13.30 -6.51 4.14
C ASN A 317 -13.16 -6.62 5.67
N LEU A 318 -14.17 -7.19 6.32
CA LEU A 318 -14.11 -7.58 7.72
C LEU A 318 -14.20 -9.10 7.81
N MET A 319 -13.44 -9.69 8.73
CA MET A 319 -13.53 -11.09 9.09
C MET A 319 -14.06 -11.26 10.51
N THR A 320 -14.85 -12.30 10.72
CA THR A 320 -15.25 -12.75 12.05
C THR A 320 -14.91 -14.23 12.18
N ALA A 321 -13.96 -14.53 13.05
CA ALA A 321 -13.55 -15.90 13.35
C ALA A 321 -14.40 -16.47 14.49
N THR A 322 -14.78 -17.74 14.35
CA THR A 322 -15.23 -18.63 15.42
C THR A 322 -14.29 -19.84 15.46
N ASP A 323 -14.47 -20.75 16.40
CA ASP A 323 -13.68 -21.99 16.46
C ASP A 323 -13.75 -22.81 15.16
N ALA A 324 -14.87 -22.73 14.42
CA ALA A 324 -15.15 -23.58 13.26
C ALA A 324 -15.24 -22.84 11.92
N SER A 325 -15.23 -21.50 11.91
CA SER A 325 -15.54 -20.74 10.70
C SER A 325 -14.89 -19.34 10.67
N VAL A 326 -14.60 -18.84 9.47
CA VAL A 326 -14.24 -17.44 9.22
C VAL A 326 -15.26 -16.87 8.25
N LYS A 327 -16.12 -15.98 8.75
CA LYS A 327 -17.13 -15.27 7.97
C LYS A 327 -16.56 -13.97 7.43
N ILE A 328 -16.90 -13.64 6.19
CA ILE A 328 -16.55 -12.36 5.54
C ILE A 328 -17.76 -11.44 5.55
N THR A 329 -17.54 -10.16 5.84
CA THR A 329 -18.49 -9.09 5.53
C THR A 329 -17.78 -7.95 4.82
N HIS A 330 -18.51 -7.17 4.03
CA HIS A 330 -17.95 -6.16 3.14
C HIS A 330 -18.22 -4.76 3.64
N LEU A 331 -17.30 -3.84 3.35
CA LEU A 331 -17.46 -2.42 3.58
C LEU A 331 -17.93 -1.68 2.32
N TYR A 332 -18.29 -0.41 2.51
CA TYR A 332 -18.60 0.53 1.43
C TYR A 332 -17.44 0.68 0.44
N GLU A 333 -17.73 1.18 -0.76
CA GLU A 333 -16.72 1.41 -1.79
C GLU A 333 -15.64 2.40 -1.33
N MET A 334 -14.39 2.16 -1.71
CA MET A 334 -13.27 3.05 -1.39
C MET A 334 -12.37 3.24 -2.61
N LEU A 335 -11.87 4.46 -2.81
CA LEU A 335 -11.03 4.83 -3.94
C LEU A 335 -9.74 3.98 -3.99
N GLU A 336 -9.15 3.73 -2.82
CA GLU A 336 -7.89 3.00 -2.68
C GLU A 336 -7.94 1.58 -3.26
N GLY A 337 -9.06 0.87 -3.08
CA GLY A 337 -9.25 -0.45 -3.70
C GLY A 337 -9.24 -0.39 -5.23
N GLN A 338 -9.75 0.71 -5.80
CA GLN A 338 -9.83 0.89 -7.26
C GLN A 338 -8.44 1.19 -7.82
N VAL A 339 -7.69 2.06 -7.15
CA VAL A 339 -6.28 2.33 -7.46
C VAL A 339 -5.47 1.04 -7.43
N ALA A 340 -5.63 0.24 -6.39
CA ALA A 340 -4.86 -0.97 -6.19
C ALA A 340 -5.20 -2.07 -7.21
N VAL A 341 -6.49 -2.31 -7.51
CA VAL A 341 -6.88 -3.30 -8.52
C VAL A 341 -6.45 -2.87 -9.93
N LEU A 342 -6.55 -1.58 -10.28
CA LEU A 342 -6.03 -1.04 -11.55
C LEU A 342 -4.51 -1.18 -11.64
N SER A 343 -3.81 -1.13 -10.50
CA SER A 343 -2.35 -1.26 -10.42
C SER A 343 -1.87 -2.72 -10.32
N SER A 344 -2.76 -3.71 -10.23
CA SER A 344 -2.41 -5.12 -9.95
C SER A 344 -1.87 -5.90 -11.17
N GLY A 345 -2.13 -5.39 -12.38
CA GLY A 345 -1.92 -6.10 -13.64
C GLY A 345 -2.85 -7.30 -13.86
N TYR A 346 -3.89 -7.48 -13.03
CA TYR A 346 -4.88 -8.54 -13.18
C TYR A 346 -5.92 -8.21 -14.26
N LEU A 347 -6.35 -6.94 -14.29
CA LEU A 347 -7.37 -6.48 -15.24
C LEU A 347 -6.78 -6.33 -16.63
N ASN A 348 -7.54 -6.75 -17.64
CA ASN A 348 -7.28 -6.34 -19.02
C ASN A 348 -7.80 -4.91 -19.27
N PRO A 349 -7.43 -4.28 -20.41
CA PRO A 349 -7.85 -2.91 -20.72
C PRO A 349 -9.37 -2.66 -20.67
N GLU A 350 -10.18 -3.62 -21.12
CA GLU A 350 -11.64 -3.52 -21.09
C GLU A 350 -12.19 -3.51 -19.65
N GLN A 351 -11.69 -4.41 -18.80
CA GLN A 351 -12.06 -4.47 -17.39
C GLN A 351 -11.61 -3.21 -16.63
N ALA A 352 -10.46 -2.63 -16.99
CA ALA A 352 -10.02 -1.37 -16.42
C ALA A 352 -11.01 -0.23 -16.75
N ILE A 353 -11.52 -0.16 -17.99
CA ILE A 353 -12.55 0.81 -18.37
C ILE A 353 -13.85 0.58 -17.60
N ASP A 354 -14.25 -0.67 -17.38
CA ASP A 354 -15.45 -0.98 -16.60
C ASP A 354 -15.33 -0.42 -15.17
N VAL A 355 -14.18 -0.61 -14.52
CA VAL A 355 -13.90 -0.05 -13.18
C VAL A 355 -13.93 1.48 -13.22
N LEU A 356 -13.28 2.11 -14.19
CA LEU A 356 -13.24 3.58 -14.31
C LEU A 356 -14.61 4.19 -14.59
N THR A 357 -15.41 3.51 -15.40
CA THR A 357 -16.79 3.90 -15.69
C THR A 357 -17.67 3.79 -14.45
N ALA A 358 -17.53 2.69 -13.69
CA ALA A 358 -18.22 2.52 -12.42
C ALA A 358 -17.78 3.57 -11.39
N LEU A 359 -16.48 3.86 -11.30
CA LEU A 359 -15.92 4.83 -10.39
C LEU A 359 -16.45 6.25 -10.63
N LYS A 360 -16.52 6.68 -11.91
CA LYS A 360 -17.11 7.98 -12.29
C LYS A 360 -18.59 8.11 -11.91
N ARG A 361 -19.33 7.00 -11.87
CA ARG A 361 -20.77 6.95 -11.52
C ARG A 361 -21.02 6.73 -10.02
N SER A 362 -19.98 6.40 -9.26
CA SER A 362 -20.10 6.04 -7.84
C SER A 362 -20.31 7.27 -6.95
N ALA A 363 -20.71 7.01 -5.70
CA ALA A 363 -20.82 8.06 -4.67
C ALA A 363 -19.47 8.64 -4.22
N ILE A 364 -18.36 8.06 -4.69
CA ILE A 364 -17.00 8.57 -4.43
C ILE A 364 -16.70 9.76 -5.36
N PHE A 365 -17.30 9.82 -6.55
CA PHE A 365 -17.10 10.96 -7.45
C PHE A 365 -17.85 12.19 -6.95
N THR A 366 -17.17 13.34 -6.92
CA THR A 366 -17.75 14.64 -6.57
C THR A 366 -17.62 15.63 -7.71
N GLU A 367 -18.77 16.11 -8.19
CA GLU A 367 -18.87 17.10 -9.27
C GLU A 367 -18.22 18.45 -8.88
N ARG A 368 -18.31 18.84 -7.60
CA ARG A 368 -17.81 20.12 -7.07
C ARG A 368 -16.37 20.40 -7.49
N GLN A 369 -15.55 19.36 -7.51
CA GLN A 369 -14.12 19.42 -7.78
C GLN A 369 -13.72 18.57 -8.99
N ASN A 370 -14.68 18.00 -9.72
CA ASN A 370 -14.46 16.98 -10.75
C ASN A 370 -13.41 15.94 -10.33
N SER A 371 -13.59 15.33 -9.15
CA SER A 371 -12.58 14.42 -8.59
C SER A 371 -13.22 13.42 -7.63
N TYR A 372 -12.39 12.68 -6.87
CA TYR A 372 -12.81 11.51 -6.12
C TYR A 372 -12.50 11.67 -4.62
N LEU A 373 -13.47 11.34 -3.78
CA LEU A 373 -13.33 11.17 -2.34
C LEU A 373 -12.55 9.87 -2.03
N LEU A 374 -12.19 9.63 -0.77
CA LEU A 374 -11.65 8.31 -0.38
C LEU A 374 -12.75 7.26 -0.26
N TYR A 375 -13.94 7.67 0.14
CA TYR A 375 -15.14 6.87 0.34
C TYR A 375 -16.38 7.77 0.25
N PRO A 376 -17.59 7.22 0.11
CA PRO A 376 -18.83 7.99 0.00
C PRO A 376 -19.00 8.97 1.17
N ASP A 377 -19.38 10.20 0.83
CA ASP A 377 -19.86 11.16 1.82
C ASP A 377 -21.22 10.69 2.39
N ARG A 378 -21.50 10.99 3.66
CA ARG A 378 -22.75 10.60 4.32
C ARG A 378 -23.10 11.52 5.47
N GLU A 379 -24.40 11.66 5.72
CA GLU A 379 -24.87 12.32 6.93
C GLU A 379 -24.68 11.41 8.15
N LEU A 380 -24.09 11.95 9.21
CA LEU A 380 -23.98 11.27 10.49
C LEU A 380 -25.22 11.52 11.33
N THR A 381 -25.60 10.52 12.12
CA THR A 381 -26.69 10.63 13.10
C THR A 381 -26.46 11.85 13.98
N ARG A 382 -27.49 12.71 14.09
CA ARG A 382 -27.41 13.93 14.89
C ARG A 382 -27.29 13.59 16.36
N PHE A 383 -26.77 14.52 17.16
CA PHE A 383 -26.54 14.30 18.59
C PHE A 383 -27.78 13.76 19.33
N MET A 384 -28.95 14.35 19.07
CA MET A 384 -30.21 13.95 19.72
C MET A 384 -30.72 12.55 19.31
N ASP A 385 -30.24 12.02 18.18
CA ASP A 385 -30.75 10.78 17.59
C ASP A 385 -29.81 9.58 17.84
N LYS A 386 -28.62 9.79 18.42
CA LYS A 386 -27.55 8.77 18.50
C LYS A 386 -27.76 7.66 19.52
N ASN A 387 -28.29 7.98 20.70
CA ASN A 387 -28.24 7.12 21.89
C ASN A 387 -29.64 6.68 22.31
N ILE A 388 -30.53 6.38 21.37
CA ILE A 388 -31.92 6.03 21.69
C ILE A 388 -32.04 4.51 21.73
N ILE A 389 -32.34 3.95 22.90
CA ILE A 389 -32.63 2.51 23.05
C ILE A 389 -34.06 2.26 22.55
N PRO A 390 -34.25 1.45 21.49
CA PRO A 390 -35.58 1.11 21.00
C PRO A 390 -36.44 0.43 22.07
N ARG A 391 -37.69 0.90 22.22
CA ARG A 391 -38.64 0.37 23.22
C ARG A 391 -38.80 -1.16 23.23
N PRO A 392 -38.82 -1.88 22.09
CA PRO A 392 -38.88 -3.34 22.09
C PRO A 392 -37.66 -4.00 22.77
N LEU A 393 -36.46 -3.43 22.57
CA LEU A 393 -35.22 -3.93 23.20
C LEU A 393 -35.22 -3.66 24.71
N LEU A 394 -35.76 -2.51 25.11
CA LEU A 394 -35.91 -2.14 26.51
C LEU A 394 -36.84 -3.09 27.28
N MET A 395 -38.00 -3.43 26.70
CA MET A 395 -38.96 -4.34 27.33
C MET A 395 -38.44 -5.77 27.50
N GLY A 396 -37.46 -6.17 26.69
CA GLY A 396 -36.82 -7.49 26.77
C GLY A 396 -35.87 -7.63 27.96
N SER A 397 -35.33 -6.53 28.51
CA SER A 397 -34.36 -6.56 29.61
C SER A 397 -35.01 -6.43 30.98
N LYS A 398 -34.86 -7.45 31.81
CA LYS A 398 -35.22 -7.38 33.23
C LYS A 398 -34.31 -6.43 33.98
N LEU A 399 -33.02 -6.39 33.66
CA LEU A 399 -32.07 -5.45 34.26
C LEU A 399 -32.50 -4.01 33.99
N PHE A 400 -32.80 -3.64 32.74
CA PHE A 400 -33.23 -2.28 32.41
C PHE A 400 -34.52 -1.89 33.11
N ASN A 401 -35.54 -2.76 33.10
CA ASN A 401 -36.79 -2.51 33.82
C ASN A 401 -36.53 -2.29 35.32
N LYS A 402 -35.65 -3.08 35.94
CA LYS A 402 -35.30 -2.96 37.35
C LYS A 402 -34.59 -1.64 37.66
N LEU A 403 -33.63 -1.23 36.83
CA LEU A 403 -32.92 0.04 36.98
C LEU A 403 -33.86 1.25 36.84
N ILE A 404 -34.82 1.18 35.93
CA ILE A 404 -35.86 2.22 35.75
C ILE A 404 -36.77 2.30 36.98
N GLU A 405 -37.21 1.16 37.52
CA GLU A 405 -38.04 1.10 38.75
C GLU A 405 -37.34 1.72 39.95
N GLU A 406 -36.02 1.54 40.06
CA GLU A 406 -35.20 2.04 41.18
C GLU A 406 -34.58 3.42 40.92
N ASN A 407 -34.85 4.00 39.75
CA ASN A 407 -34.26 5.27 39.28
C ASN A 407 -32.72 5.28 39.35
N ASP A 408 -32.09 4.13 39.05
CA ASP A 408 -30.66 3.99 38.94
C ASP A 408 -30.21 4.35 37.52
N GLN A 409 -29.49 5.48 37.42
CA GLN A 409 -29.07 6.07 36.14
C GLN A 409 -27.67 5.64 35.70
N SER A 410 -27.08 4.65 36.37
CA SER A 410 -25.66 4.32 36.19
C SER A 410 -25.35 3.58 34.90
N LEU A 411 -26.35 2.94 34.28
CA LEU A 411 -26.25 2.20 33.02
C LEU A 411 -27.15 2.80 31.94
N ILE A 412 -28.39 3.12 32.29
CA ILE A 412 -29.38 3.74 31.39
C ILE A 412 -30.04 4.94 32.05
N GLU A 413 -30.45 5.91 31.26
CA GLU A 413 -31.15 7.13 31.67
C GLU A 413 -32.48 7.23 30.93
N THR A 414 -33.49 7.83 31.57
CA THR A 414 -34.80 8.10 30.92
C THR A 414 -35.09 9.60 30.94
N ASP A 415 -35.74 10.10 29.89
CA ASP A 415 -36.17 11.50 29.81
C ASP A 415 -37.65 11.68 30.20
N SER A 416 -38.12 12.93 30.20
CA SER A 416 -39.52 13.27 30.53
C SER A 416 -40.54 12.82 29.48
N ASP A 417 -40.10 12.49 28.26
CA ASP A 417 -40.94 12.07 27.15
C ASP A 417 -40.99 10.53 26.99
N GLY A 418 -40.28 9.80 27.87
CA GLY A 418 -40.22 8.35 27.89
C GLY A 418 -39.16 7.74 26.96
N GLY A 419 -38.23 8.55 26.45
CA GLY A 419 -37.01 8.09 25.80
C GLY A 419 -36.08 7.43 26.81
N CYS A 420 -35.30 6.43 26.36
CA CYS A 420 -34.31 5.76 27.17
C CYS A 420 -32.96 5.73 26.43
N TYR A 421 -31.89 5.96 27.18
CA TYR A 421 -30.55 6.20 26.65
C TYR A 421 -29.54 5.39 27.46
N PHE A 422 -28.43 4.96 26.88
CA PHE A 422 -27.29 4.54 27.70
C PHE A 422 -26.69 5.75 28.42
N ASN A 423 -26.06 5.53 29.57
CA ASN A 423 -25.40 6.60 30.32
C ASN A 423 -24.41 7.36 29.41
N GLY A 424 -24.47 8.70 29.45
CA GLY A 424 -23.69 9.56 28.54
C GLY A 424 -22.17 9.52 28.71
N SER A 425 -21.65 8.82 29.73
CA SER A 425 -20.22 8.65 29.96
C SER A 425 -19.57 7.48 29.19
N PHE A 426 -20.37 6.63 28.53
CA PHE A 426 -19.85 5.47 27.82
C PHE A 426 -19.34 5.81 26.41
N ASN A 427 -18.19 5.26 26.08
CA ASN A 427 -17.54 5.34 24.78
C ASN A 427 -17.59 4.00 24.03
N SER A 428 -17.56 2.87 24.75
CA SER A 428 -17.60 1.54 24.15
C SER A 428 -18.37 0.52 25.00
N VAL A 429 -18.52 -0.70 24.44
CA VAL A 429 -19.11 -1.83 25.18
C VAL A 429 -18.28 -2.22 26.40
N ASP A 430 -17.00 -1.85 26.47
CA ASP A 430 -16.17 -2.15 27.64
C ASP A 430 -16.53 -1.27 28.83
N ASP A 431 -16.97 -0.03 28.62
CA ASP A 431 -17.55 0.81 29.67
C ASP A 431 -18.84 0.18 30.22
N VAL A 432 -19.67 -0.39 29.34
CA VAL A 432 -20.86 -1.16 29.71
C VAL A 432 -20.48 -2.39 30.53
N LYS A 433 -19.49 -3.18 30.08
CA LYS A 433 -19.01 -4.37 30.81
C LYS A 433 -18.47 -4.00 32.19
N GLN A 434 -17.72 -2.90 32.31
CA GLN A 434 -17.22 -2.39 33.58
C GLN A 434 -18.38 -1.95 34.49
N ARG A 435 -19.37 -1.23 33.94
CA ARG A 435 -20.56 -0.83 34.70
C ARG A 435 -21.36 -2.04 35.19
N LEU A 436 -21.56 -3.05 34.35
CA LEU A 436 -22.24 -4.30 34.73
C LEU A 436 -21.54 -5.01 35.89
N LYS A 437 -20.19 -5.00 35.94
CA LYS A 437 -19.43 -5.54 37.09
C LYS A 437 -19.73 -4.76 38.37
N VAL A 438 -19.79 -3.43 38.30
CA VAL A 438 -20.13 -2.57 39.44
C VAL A 438 -21.59 -2.80 39.89
N LEU A 439 -22.53 -2.93 38.97
CA LEU A 439 -23.93 -3.22 39.27
C LEU A 439 -24.11 -4.57 39.97
N ALA A 440 -23.40 -5.61 39.51
CA ALA A 440 -23.42 -6.91 40.17
C ALA A 440 -22.98 -6.81 41.64
N GLN A 441 -21.92 -6.03 41.92
CA GLN A 441 -21.44 -5.77 43.28
C GLN A 441 -22.42 -4.96 44.13
N ASN A 442 -23.31 -4.18 43.49
CA ASN A 442 -24.26 -3.29 44.15
C ASN A 442 -25.67 -3.91 44.29
N GLY A 443 -25.80 -5.24 44.21
CA GLY A 443 -27.04 -5.96 44.50
C GLY A 443 -27.90 -6.31 43.29
N TYR A 444 -27.40 -6.11 42.06
CA TYR A 444 -28.08 -6.52 40.82
C TYR A 444 -27.51 -7.81 40.22
N GLU A 445 -26.78 -8.62 40.97
CA GLU A 445 -26.04 -9.81 40.48
C GLU A 445 -26.89 -10.73 39.59
N ASP A 446 -28.04 -11.19 40.09
CA ASP A 446 -28.94 -12.08 39.34
C ASP A 446 -29.43 -11.47 38.02
N PHE A 447 -29.71 -10.15 38.00
CA PHE A 447 -30.16 -9.44 36.80
C PHE A 447 -29.02 -9.27 35.79
N VAL A 448 -27.81 -8.96 36.27
CA VAL A 448 -26.63 -8.84 35.42
C VAL A 448 -26.26 -10.20 34.83
N GLU A 449 -26.27 -11.29 35.61
CA GLU A 449 -25.98 -12.62 35.10
C GLU A 449 -26.96 -13.03 34.00
N GLN A 450 -28.26 -12.71 34.18
CA GLN A 450 -29.29 -13.01 33.19
C GLN A 450 -29.16 -12.15 31.90
N ASP A 451 -28.91 -10.85 32.02
CA ASP A 451 -29.05 -9.91 30.90
C ASP A 451 -27.72 -9.39 30.33
N ARG A 452 -26.55 -9.83 30.83
CA ARG A 452 -25.23 -9.33 30.39
C ARG A 452 -25.07 -9.34 28.87
N GLY A 453 -25.21 -10.51 28.25
CA GLY A 453 -25.02 -10.66 26.80
C GLY A 453 -26.00 -9.80 26.00
N MET A 454 -27.27 -9.79 26.41
CA MET A 454 -28.28 -8.96 25.75
C MET A 454 -28.01 -7.46 25.92
N THR A 455 -27.50 -7.02 27.06
CA THR A 455 -27.12 -5.62 27.29
C THR A 455 -25.99 -5.20 26.37
N GLU A 456 -24.97 -6.06 26.23
CA GLU A 456 -23.85 -5.85 25.31
C GLU A 456 -24.34 -5.80 23.84
N ASP A 457 -25.25 -6.69 23.47
CA ASP A 457 -25.85 -6.72 22.13
C ASP A 457 -26.74 -5.49 21.86
N ILE A 458 -27.55 -5.04 22.81
CA ILE A 458 -28.37 -3.82 22.66
C ILE A 458 -27.47 -2.58 22.50
N PHE A 459 -26.36 -2.50 23.24
CA PHE A 459 -25.40 -1.42 23.07
C PHE A 459 -24.80 -1.45 21.65
N GLU A 460 -24.41 -2.62 21.17
CA GLU A 460 -23.92 -2.80 19.81
C GLU A 460 -24.98 -2.46 18.76
N ASP A 461 -26.25 -2.83 18.95
CA ASP A 461 -27.35 -2.50 18.02
C ASP A 461 -27.62 -0.99 17.94
N VAL A 462 -27.45 -0.26 19.05
CA VAL A 462 -27.64 1.21 19.10
C VAL A 462 -26.48 1.94 18.41
N PHE A 463 -25.24 1.51 18.63
CA PHE A 463 -24.05 2.25 18.18
C PHE A 463 -23.35 1.66 16.94
N ASN A 464 -23.59 0.40 16.61
CA ASN A 464 -23.02 -0.34 15.48
C ASN A 464 -21.50 -0.21 15.39
N HIS A 465 -20.82 -0.35 16.53
CA HIS A 465 -19.37 -0.16 16.64
C HIS A 465 -18.57 -1.21 15.87
N ARG A 466 -19.12 -2.39 15.57
CA ARG A 466 -18.48 -3.39 14.70
C ARG A 466 -18.25 -2.88 13.27
N GLN A 467 -19.00 -1.87 12.82
CA GLN A 467 -18.78 -1.21 11.52
C GLN A 467 -17.96 0.08 11.64
N PHE A 468 -17.50 0.44 12.83
CA PHE A 468 -16.63 1.60 13.03
C PHE A 468 -15.26 1.30 12.41
N THR A 469 -14.95 1.97 11.32
CA THR A 469 -13.68 1.80 10.61
C THR A 469 -12.58 2.71 11.15
N GLY A 470 -12.91 3.72 11.96
CA GLY A 470 -11.99 4.70 12.51
C GLY A 470 -12.56 6.12 12.43
N ARG A 471 -11.72 7.13 12.71
CA ARG A 471 -12.11 8.55 12.67
C ARG A 471 -12.53 9.05 11.28
N SER A 472 -12.20 8.32 10.22
CA SER A 472 -12.61 8.53 8.82
C SER A 472 -14.10 8.87 8.67
N GLY A 473 -14.96 8.07 9.32
CA GLY A 473 -16.40 8.23 9.31
C GLY A 473 -16.93 9.20 10.37
N GLY A 474 -16.07 9.83 11.16
CA GLY A 474 -16.44 10.70 12.29
C GLY A 474 -15.96 12.15 12.16
N MET A 475 -15.24 12.50 11.10
CA MET A 475 -14.71 13.84 10.84
C MET A 475 -15.01 14.31 9.40
N TYR A 476 -14.94 15.62 9.14
CA TYR A 476 -15.36 16.24 7.87
C TYR A 476 -14.21 16.87 7.05
N ALA A 477 -12.95 16.64 7.46
CA ALA A 477 -11.74 17.15 6.80
C ALA A 477 -10.62 16.12 6.87
N TYR A 478 -9.44 16.43 6.33
CA TYR A 478 -8.34 15.48 6.15
C TYR A 478 -8.80 14.28 5.30
N GLU A 479 -8.71 13.07 5.81
CA GLU A 479 -9.25 11.87 5.17
C GLU A 479 -10.78 11.79 5.27
N GLY A 480 -11.43 12.57 6.13
CA GLY A 480 -12.83 12.42 6.53
C GLY A 480 -13.90 12.63 5.45
N LEU A 481 -15.16 12.55 5.87
CA LEU A 481 -16.35 12.65 5.02
C LEU A 481 -16.37 13.92 4.18
N GLY A 482 -16.67 13.77 2.89
CA GLY A 482 -16.74 14.87 1.92
C GLY A 482 -15.39 15.51 1.55
N SER A 483 -14.26 14.95 2.02
CA SER A 483 -12.92 15.46 1.73
C SER A 483 -12.22 14.66 0.63
N ILE A 484 -11.63 15.37 -0.34
CA ILE A 484 -10.73 14.78 -1.34
C ILE A 484 -9.33 14.71 -0.73
N TYR A 485 -8.70 13.55 -0.78
CA TYR A 485 -7.29 13.37 -0.41
C TYR A 485 -6.44 13.20 -1.66
N TRP A 486 -5.69 14.25 -2.03
CA TRP A 486 -5.11 14.39 -3.37
C TRP A 486 -4.05 13.36 -3.70
N HIS A 487 -3.34 12.84 -2.69
CA HIS A 487 -2.36 11.79 -2.91
C HIS A 487 -3.01 10.52 -3.51
N MET A 488 -4.17 10.09 -3.01
CA MET A 488 -4.86 8.91 -3.56
C MET A 488 -5.39 9.17 -4.99
N VAL A 489 -5.84 10.40 -5.28
CA VAL A 489 -6.25 10.79 -6.64
C VAL A 489 -5.06 10.77 -7.61
N SER A 490 -3.87 11.22 -7.20
CA SER A 490 -2.69 11.14 -8.06
C SER A 490 -2.16 9.70 -8.21
N LYS A 491 -2.39 8.82 -7.24
CA LYS A 491 -2.18 7.37 -7.45
C LYS A 491 -3.14 6.80 -8.49
N LEU A 492 -4.43 7.19 -8.44
CA LEU A 492 -5.40 6.82 -9.48
C LEU A 492 -4.93 7.31 -10.86
N LEU A 493 -4.49 8.56 -10.96
CA LEU A 493 -3.98 9.15 -12.20
C LEU A 493 -2.84 8.30 -12.80
N LEU A 494 -1.87 7.92 -11.98
CA LEU A 494 -0.75 7.07 -12.40
C LEU A 494 -1.21 5.67 -12.80
N ALA A 495 -2.10 5.04 -12.02
CA ALA A 495 -2.63 3.70 -12.32
C ALA A 495 -3.39 3.68 -13.66
N VAL A 496 -4.19 4.70 -13.94
CA VAL A 496 -4.91 4.84 -15.22
C VAL A 496 -3.95 5.05 -16.37
N LEU A 497 -2.87 5.82 -16.16
CA LEU A 497 -1.85 6.00 -17.18
C LEU A 497 -1.07 4.71 -17.49
N GLU A 498 -0.77 3.90 -16.46
CA GLU A 498 -0.18 2.57 -16.65
C GLU A 498 -1.10 1.65 -17.48
N ASN A 499 -2.41 1.65 -17.20
CA ASN A 499 -3.40 0.88 -17.96
C ASN A 499 -3.54 1.37 -19.41
N PHE A 500 -3.54 2.69 -19.63
CA PHE A 500 -3.54 3.26 -20.97
C PHE A 500 -2.28 2.85 -21.75
N ARG A 501 -1.10 2.97 -21.13
CA ARG A 501 0.16 2.52 -21.76
C ARG A 501 0.09 1.04 -22.14
N GLU A 502 -0.44 0.19 -21.26
CA GLU A 502 -0.60 -1.24 -21.53
C GLU A 502 -1.57 -1.50 -22.69
N ALA A 503 -2.68 -0.78 -22.78
CA ALA A 503 -3.62 -0.89 -23.90
C ALA A 503 -2.96 -0.50 -25.25
N VAL A 504 -2.09 0.51 -25.24
CA VAL A 504 -1.30 0.89 -26.43
C VAL A 504 -0.27 -0.20 -26.78
N ALA A 505 0.49 -0.68 -25.80
CA ALA A 505 1.54 -1.69 -26.00
C ALA A 505 0.98 -3.03 -26.50
N SER A 506 -0.17 -3.45 -25.98
CA SER A 506 -0.91 -4.65 -26.39
C SER A 506 -1.69 -4.48 -27.70
N LYS A 507 -1.71 -3.27 -28.29
CA LYS A 507 -2.47 -2.93 -29.50
C LYS A 507 -3.97 -3.25 -29.37
N ALA A 508 -4.54 -2.88 -28.23
CA ALA A 508 -5.98 -2.97 -27.99
C ALA A 508 -6.78 -2.17 -29.04
N ASP A 509 -8.10 -2.39 -29.07
CA ASP A 509 -8.99 -1.66 -29.99
C ASP A 509 -8.83 -0.13 -29.79
N PRO A 510 -8.71 0.68 -30.87
CA PRO A 510 -8.59 2.13 -30.76
C PRO A 510 -9.68 2.82 -29.93
N ILE A 511 -10.89 2.26 -29.87
CA ILE A 511 -11.99 2.75 -29.03
C ILE A 511 -11.68 2.54 -27.54
N ILE A 512 -11.10 1.40 -27.18
CA ILE A 512 -10.68 1.08 -25.81
C ILE A 512 -9.54 2.03 -25.39
N ILE A 513 -8.54 2.18 -26.25
CA ILE A 513 -7.44 3.14 -26.06
C ILE A 513 -7.98 4.56 -25.87
N GLY A 514 -8.91 5.00 -26.72
CA GLY A 514 -9.56 6.32 -26.62
C GLY A 514 -10.30 6.53 -25.29
N LYS A 515 -11.06 5.54 -24.81
CA LYS A 515 -11.77 5.63 -23.54
C LYS A 515 -10.84 5.71 -22.32
N LEU A 516 -9.70 5.02 -22.35
CA LEU A 516 -8.68 5.11 -21.31
C LEU A 516 -8.02 6.51 -21.33
N ALA A 517 -7.75 7.05 -22.52
CA ALA A 517 -7.28 8.42 -22.66
C ALA A 517 -8.30 9.44 -22.10
N ASP A 518 -9.58 9.30 -22.44
CA ASP A 518 -10.65 10.16 -21.93
C ASP A 518 -10.72 10.10 -20.40
N SER A 519 -10.66 8.90 -19.82
CA SER A 519 -10.66 8.69 -18.37
C SER A 519 -9.44 9.34 -17.71
N TYR A 520 -8.25 9.19 -18.31
CA TYR A 520 -7.03 9.84 -17.81
C TYR A 520 -7.16 11.36 -17.79
N PHE A 521 -7.60 11.97 -18.90
CA PHE A 521 -7.69 13.43 -18.98
C PHE A 521 -8.82 14.00 -18.12
N ASP A 522 -9.91 13.27 -17.91
CA ASP A 522 -10.95 13.65 -16.95
C ASP A 522 -10.41 13.69 -15.51
N ILE A 523 -9.67 12.67 -15.09
CA ILE A 523 -9.00 12.65 -13.78
C ILE A 523 -7.98 13.79 -13.68
N ARG A 524 -7.16 13.98 -14.72
CA ARG A 524 -6.12 15.05 -14.80
C ARG A 524 -6.74 16.44 -14.67
N ALA A 525 -7.90 16.69 -15.29
CA ALA A 525 -8.63 17.95 -15.19
C ALA A 525 -9.10 18.25 -13.75
N GLY A 526 -9.29 17.22 -12.93
CA GLY A 526 -9.59 17.35 -11.50
C GLY A 526 -8.41 17.78 -10.62
N ILE A 527 -7.18 17.77 -11.13
CA ILE A 527 -5.96 18.09 -10.36
C ILE A 527 -5.63 19.60 -10.43
N GLY A 528 -5.06 20.11 -9.34
CA GLY A 528 -4.76 21.53 -9.06
C GLY A 528 -4.52 22.41 -10.28
N PHE A 529 -3.41 22.23 -10.99
CA PHE A 529 -2.97 23.18 -12.03
C PHE A 529 -3.92 23.32 -13.24
N ASN A 530 -4.90 22.42 -13.37
CA ASN A 530 -5.95 22.49 -14.39
C ASN A 530 -7.20 23.25 -13.93
N LYS A 531 -7.19 23.81 -12.71
CA LYS A 531 -8.33 24.51 -12.09
C LYS A 531 -8.10 26.01 -11.98
N THR A 532 -9.20 26.76 -11.85
CA THR A 532 -9.14 28.17 -11.47
C THR A 532 -8.75 28.31 -10.00
N PRO A 533 -8.10 29.42 -9.60
CA PRO A 533 -7.78 29.68 -8.18
C PRO A 533 -9.01 29.67 -7.27
N GLU A 534 -10.18 30.11 -7.77
CA GLU A 534 -11.44 30.10 -7.03
C GLU A 534 -11.96 28.69 -6.78
N ASN A 535 -11.94 27.81 -7.79
CA ASN A 535 -12.37 26.42 -7.62
C ASN A 535 -11.40 25.63 -6.73
N TYR A 536 -10.10 25.85 -6.89
CA TYR A 536 -9.07 25.17 -6.09
C TYR A 536 -9.01 25.70 -4.65
N GLY A 537 -9.26 27.00 -4.46
CA GLY A 537 -9.18 27.71 -3.18
C GLY A 537 -7.76 28.05 -2.74
N ALA A 538 -6.79 28.00 -3.67
CA ALA A 538 -5.38 28.35 -3.48
C ALA A 538 -4.71 28.61 -4.85
N PHE A 539 -3.38 28.82 -4.86
CA PHE A 539 -2.61 28.80 -6.12
C PHE A 539 -2.66 27.40 -6.75
N PRO A 540 -3.24 27.24 -7.95
CA PRO A 540 -3.43 25.91 -8.56
C PRO A 540 -2.13 25.16 -8.87
N THR A 541 -1.01 25.87 -8.95
CA THR A 541 0.33 25.30 -9.19
C THR A 541 0.96 24.67 -7.95
N ASP A 542 0.42 24.94 -6.76
CA ASP A 542 0.98 24.46 -5.50
C ASP A 542 0.26 23.18 -5.06
N PRO A 543 0.97 22.14 -4.61
CA PRO A 543 0.35 20.92 -4.10
C PRO A 543 -0.18 21.09 -2.67
N TYR A 544 -1.28 20.40 -2.37
CA TYR A 544 -1.94 20.41 -1.06
C TYR A 544 -2.42 18.99 -0.71
N SER A 545 -2.42 18.62 0.57
CA SER A 545 -2.80 17.24 0.95
C SER A 545 -4.28 16.92 0.68
N HIS A 546 -5.19 17.85 0.99
CA HIS A 546 -6.62 17.58 0.89
C HIS A 546 -7.48 18.82 0.58
N THR A 547 -8.75 18.59 0.23
CA THR A 547 -9.76 19.65 0.01
C THR A 547 -11.10 19.20 0.61
N PRO A 548 -11.49 19.73 1.79
CA PRO A 548 -12.73 19.35 2.46
C PRO A 548 -13.96 19.88 1.70
N GLY A 549 -15.12 19.24 1.89
CA GLY A 549 -16.38 19.59 1.21
C GLY A 549 -16.84 21.04 1.44
N PHE A 550 -16.48 21.61 2.59
CA PHE A 550 -16.84 22.97 3.01
C PHE A 550 -15.76 24.03 2.72
N GLY A 551 -14.66 23.69 2.05
CA GLY A 551 -13.55 24.64 1.81
C GLY A 551 -12.70 24.34 0.58
N GLY A 552 -11.65 25.15 0.42
CA GLY A 552 -10.59 24.99 -0.58
C GLY A 552 -9.40 24.15 -0.09
N ALA A 553 -8.33 24.10 -0.88
CA ALA A 553 -7.15 23.28 -0.61
C ALA A 553 -6.48 23.56 0.76
N ARG A 554 -6.01 22.51 1.44
CA ARG A 554 -5.44 22.53 2.80
C ARG A 554 -4.13 21.72 2.89
N GLN A 555 -3.24 22.15 3.79
CA GLN A 555 -1.90 21.59 4.03
C GLN A 555 -0.97 21.69 2.80
N PRO A 556 -0.36 22.87 2.54
CA PRO A 556 0.48 23.08 1.37
C PRO A 556 1.82 22.31 1.44
N GLY A 557 2.35 21.97 0.26
CA GLY A 557 3.76 21.61 0.07
C GLY A 557 4.04 20.11 0.08
N MET A 558 4.54 19.60 1.19
CA MET A 558 5.21 18.27 1.26
C MET A 558 4.23 17.08 1.35
N THR A 559 3.30 16.99 0.41
CA THR A 559 2.40 15.83 0.28
C THR A 559 3.01 14.74 -0.61
N GLY A 560 2.70 13.48 -0.30
CA GLY A 560 3.06 12.33 -1.13
C GLY A 560 2.46 12.37 -2.54
N GLN A 561 1.52 13.27 -2.83
CA GLN A 561 0.97 13.53 -4.17
C GLN A 561 2.08 13.83 -5.20
N VAL A 562 3.09 14.60 -4.81
CA VAL A 562 4.05 15.19 -5.76
C VAL A 562 4.87 14.14 -6.51
N LYS A 563 5.25 13.03 -5.86
CA LYS A 563 6.03 12.01 -6.59
C LYS A 563 5.20 11.29 -7.64
N GLU A 564 3.91 11.07 -7.38
CA GLU A 564 3.02 10.41 -8.34
C GLU A 564 2.91 11.28 -9.60
N GLU A 565 2.81 12.60 -9.44
CA GLU A 565 2.75 13.54 -10.54
C GLU A 565 4.09 13.72 -11.28
N VAL A 566 5.23 13.61 -10.58
CA VAL A 566 6.56 13.57 -11.23
C VAL A 566 6.70 12.34 -12.13
N ILE A 567 6.33 11.16 -11.61
CA ILE A 567 6.36 9.90 -12.38
C ILE A 567 5.37 9.99 -13.56
N THR A 568 4.15 10.45 -13.30
CA THR A 568 3.12 10.66 -14.32
C THR A 568 3.60 11.60 -15.41
N ARG A 569 4.24 12.73 -15.06
CA ARG A 569 4.73 13.70 -16.04
C ARG A 569 5.84 13.12 -16.91
N LEU A 570 6.74 12.31 -16.34
CA LEU A 570 7.78 11.65 -17.13
C LEU A 570 7.16 10.66 -18.14
N MET A 571 6.14 9.91 -17.72
CA MET A 571 5.37 9.04 -18.60
C MET A 571 4.57 9.81 -19.66
N GLU A 572 4.00 10.97 -19.33
CA GLU A 572 3.32 11.85 -20.31
C GLU A 572 4.28 12.33 -21.41
N LEU A 573 5.52 12.64 -21.03
CA LEU A 573 6.59 13.00 -21.97
C LEU A 573 7.09 11.81 -22.79
N GLY A 574 6.61 10.59 -22.52
CA GLY A 574 7.01 9.38 -23.21
C GLY A 574 8.42 8.90 -22.87
N VAL A 575 9.01 9.38 -21.77
CA VAL A 575 10.35 8.94 -21.36
C VAL A 575 10.20 7.70 -20.50
N SER A 576 10.80 6.61 -20.94
CA SER A 576 10.86 5.36 -20.18
C SER A 576 12.22 4.69 -20.35
N VAL A 577 12.48 3.68 -19.54
CA VAL A 577 13.70 2.87 -19.67
C VAL A 577 13.30 1.41 -19.85
N GLN A 578 13.86 0.76 -20.87
CA GLN A 578 13.60 -0.65 -21.17
C GLN A 578 14.93 -1.35 -21.39
N SER A 579 15.23 -2.35 -20.56
CA SER A 579 16.48 -3.12 -20.65
C SER A 579 17.73 -2.22 -20.71
N GLY A 580 17.79 -1.21 -19.83
CA GLY A 580 18.88 -0.25 -19.72
C GLY A 580 18.97 0.79 -20.83
N LYS A 581 17.94 0.92 -21.68
CA LYS A 581 17.88 1.87 -22.80
C LYS A 581 16.86 2.96 -22.53
N ILE A 582 17.24 4.23 -22.70
CA ILE A 582 16.29 5.35 -22.67
C ILE A 582 15.44 5.30 -23.94
N CYS A 583 14.12 5.29 -23.76
CA CYS A 583 13.13 5.22 -24.81
C CYS A 583 12.27 6.48 -24.82
N PHE A 584 12.02 7.01 -26.02
CA PHE A 584 11.12 8.13 -26.27
C PHE A 584 9.87 7.66 -27.02
N ASP A 585 8.79 7.40 -26.29
CA ASP A 585 7.51 6.90 -26.81
C ASP A 585 6.34 7.75 -26.29
N PRO A 586 6.08 8.93 -26.88
CA PRO A 586 5.14 9.93 -26.36
C PRO A 586 3.68 9.58 -26.69
N PHE A 587 3.19 8.43 -26.24
CA PHE A 587 1.86 7.89 -26.58
C PHE A 587 0.67 8.77 -26.16
N ILE A 588 0.85 9.64 -25.17
CA ILE A 588 -0.19 10.53 -24.62
C ILE A 588 0.15 12.02 -24.77
N LEU A 589 1.36 12.36 -25.21
CA LEU A 589 1.78 13.76 -25.34
C LEU A 589 0.89 14.49 -26.36
N ARG A 590 0.38 15.65 -25.98
CA ARG A 590 -0.48 16.47 -26.84
C ARG A 590 0.34 17.46 -27.65
N LYS A 591 -0.05 17.68 -28.91
CA LYS A 591 0.55 18.71 -29.76
C LYS A 591 0.47 20.12 -29.15
N SER A 592 -0.57 20.40 -28.37
CA SER A 592 -0.76 21.69 -27.69
C SER A 592 0.29 22.00 -26.60
N GLU A 593 1.12 21.03 -26.21
CA GLU A 593 2.21 21.25 -25.25
C GLU A 593 3.49 21.78 -25.90
N PHE A 594 3.55 21.82 -27.24
CA PHE A 594 4.66 22.43 -27.98
C PHE A 594 4.48 23.94 -28.08
N LEU A 595 5.58 24.67 -28.04
CA LEU A 595 5.59 26.13 -28.10
C LEU A 595 5.00 26.65 -29.41
N THR A 596 4.22 27.72 -29.33
CA THR A 596 3.69 28.43 -30.51
C THR A 596 4.61 29.56 -30.99
N ALA A 597 5.61 29.93 -30.19
CA ALA A 597 6.60 30.98 -30.47
C ALA A 597 7.95 30.62 -29.80
N GLU A 598 9.02 31.33 -30.17
CA GLU A 598 10.34 31.14 -29.58
C GLU A 598 10.34 31.40 -28.06
N ASN A 599 11.13 30.62 -27.33
CA ASN A 599 11.32 30.76 -25.88
C ASN A 599 12.69 30.21 -25.46
N GLN A 600 12.95 30.11 -24.16
CA GLN A 600 14.22 29.63 -23.62
C GLN A 600 13.98 28.60 -22.50
N LEU A 601 14.74 27.51 -22.52
CA LEU A 601 14.85 26.59 -21.39
C LEU A 601 16.00 27.06 -20.48
N ASN A 602 15.67 27.40 -19.24
CA ASN A 602 16.64 27.67 -18.18
C ASN A 602 16.83 26.39 -17.36
N TYR A 603 18.06 25.91 -17.22
CA TYR A 603 18.36 24.66 -16.53
C TYR A 603 19.72 24.70 -15.85
N PHE A 604 19.98 23.71 -14.99
CA PHE A 604 21.29 23.45 -14.40
C PHE A 604 21.85 22.16 -14.97
N ASP A 605 23.08 22.21 -15.48
CA ASP A 605 23.76 21.01 -15.98
C ASP A 605 24.26 20.10 -14.84
N VAL A 606 24.92 19.00 -15.20
CA VAL A 606 25.47 18.03 -14.24
C VAL A 606 26.55 18.62 -13.33
N SER A 607 27.20 19.72 -13.75
CA SER A 607 28.19 20.45 -12.93
C SER A 607 27.53 21.45 -11.98
N GLY A 608 26.22 21.67 -12.10
CA GLY A 608 25.48 22.67 -11.34
C GLY A 608 25.56 24.07 -11.94
N ASP A 609 26.05 24.22 -13.17
CA ASP A 609 26.13 25.51 -13.85
C ASP A 609 24.77 25.87 -14.45
N HIS A 610 24.36 27.13 -14.28
CA HIS A 610 23.17 27.66 -14.94
C HIS A 610 23.40 27.83 -16.44
N LYS A 611 22.51 27.27 -17.26
CA LYS A 611 22.56 27.32 -18.72
C LYS A 611 21.21 27.80 -19.28
N ILE A 612 21.28 28.37 -20.49
CA ILE A 612 20.11 28.84 -21.24
C ILE A 612 20.18 28.21 -22.63
N LEU A 613 19.08 27.59 -23.06
CA LEU A 613 18.96 26.93 -24.35
C LEU A 613 17.76 27.51 -25.13
N PRO A 614 17.97 28.13 -26.30
CA PRO A 614 16.88 28.66 -27.10
C PRO A 614 16.01 27.52 -27.66
N LEU A 615 14.70 27.76 -27.68
CA LEU A 615 13.68 26.88 -28.24
C LEU A 615 12.90 27.63 -29.32
N SER A 616 12.66 26.96 -30.44
CA SER A 616 11.85 27.46 -31.55
C SER A 616 10.36 27.13 -31.38
N ALA A 617 9.50 27.80 -32.14
CA ALA A 617 8.12 27.36 -32.29
C ALA A 617 8.07 25.89 -32.80
N GLY A 618 7.15 25.10 -32.27
CA GLY A 618 7.07 23.65 -32.53
C GLY A 618 8.06 22.81 -31.72
N GLN A 619 8.73 23.38 -30.72
CA GLN A 619 9.58 22.66 -29.78
C GLN A 619 9.03 22.68 -28.35
N LEU A 620 9.45 21.72 -27.54
CA LEU A 620 9.35 21.75 -26.07
C LEU A 620 10.69 21.30 -25.47
N GLY A 621 11.04 21.81 -24.29
CA GLY A 621 12.29 21.48 -23.62
C GLY A 621 12.07 21.04 -22.17
N PHE A 622 12.80 20.03 -21.72
CA PHE A 622 12.84 19.56 -20.34
C PHE A 622 14.21 18.92 -20.04
N THR A 623 14.39 18.39 -18.84
CA THR A 623 15.61 17.67 -18.47
C THR A 623 15.31 16.27 -17.97
N TYR A 624 16.21 15.33 -18.25
CA TYR A 624 16.19 13.99 -17.66
C TYR A 624 17.62 13.63 -17.23
N CYS A 625 17.78 13.21 -15.98
CA CYS A 625 19.11 13.07 -15.36
C CYS A 625 20.01 14.30 -15.54
N GLN A 626 19.43 15.51 -15.52
CA GLN A 626 20.08 16.82 -15.79
C GLN A 626 20.63 17.04 -17.22
N VAL A 627 20.38 16.13 -18.15
CA VAL A 627 20.65 16.36 -19.58
C VAL A 627 19.45 17.04 -20.22
N PRO A 628 19.61 18.19 -20.91
CA PRO A 628 18.52 18.86 -21.60
C PRO A 628 18.06 18.04 -22.80
N ILE A 629 16.74 17.83 -22.88
CA ILE A 629 16.05 17.17 -23.98
C ILE A 629 15.16 18.19 -24.67
N ILE A 630 15.30 18.32 -25.99
CA ILE A 630 14.42 19.13 -26.85
C ILE A 630 13.60 18.17 -27.70
N TYR A 631 12.26 18.22 -27.62
CA TYR A 631 11.43 17.60 -28.65
C TYR A 631 11.09 18.60 -29.75
N SER A 632 11.10 18.13 -30.99
CA SER A 632 10.68 18.87 -32.18
C SER A 632 9.61 18.09 -32.93
N LEU A 633 8.58 18.77 -33.44
CA LEU A 633 7.53 18.14 -34.24
C LEU A 633 8.09 17.57 -35.56
N ALA A 634 7.93 16.26 -35.76
CA ALA A 634 8.35 15.57 -36.97
C ALA A 634 7.44 14.37 -37.27
N PRO A 635 7.37 13.90 -38.54
CA PRO A 635 6.54 12.74 -38.90
C PRO A 635 7.12 11.40 -38.42
N GLN A 636 8.43 11.33 -38.15
CA GLN A 636 9.14 10.13 -37.73
C GLN A 636 9.98 10.43 -36.49
N THR A 637 10.11 9.43 -35.61
CA THR A 637 10.97 9.55 -34.44
C THR A 637 12.45 9.41 -34.84
N ALA A 638 13.26 10.38 -34.45
CA ALA A 638 14.72 10.34 -34.61
C ALA A 638 15.37 11.07 -33.42
N ILE A 639 16.52 10.57 -32.98
CA ILE A 639 17.28 11.14 -31.88
C ILE A 639 18.62 11.63 -32.42
N GLU A 640 19.00 12.86 -32.09
CA GLU A 640 20.35 13.37 -32.28
C GLU A 640 20.95 13.62 -30.89
N LEU A 641 22.08 12.97 -30.62
CA LEU A 641 22.87 13.21 -29.41
C LEU A 641 23.95 14.23 -29.73
N ILE A 642 24.08 15.26 -28.90
CA ILE A 642 25.13 16.26 -28.99
C ILE A 642 26.05 16.06 -27.79
N PHE A 643 27.30 15.76 -28.07
CA PHE A 643 28.32 15.50 -27.07
C PHE A 643 28.96 16.80 -26.58
N ALA A 644 29.65 16.73 -25.44
CA ALA A 644 30.33 17.89 -24.84
C ALA A 644 31.50 18.45 -25.69
N ASP A 645 31.98 17.69 -26.68
CA ASP A 645 32.99 18.11 -27.66
C ASP A 645 32.38 18.62 -28.98
N ASP A 646 31.07 18.90 -28.97
CA ASP A 646 30.25 19.32 -30.11
C ASP A 646 30.13 18.29 -31.24
N THR A 647 30.61 17.06 -31.06
CA THR A 647 30.31 15.97 -31.99
C THR A 647 28.84 15.55 -31.87
N THR A 648 28.30 14.95 -32.94
CA THR A 648 26.91 14.51 -32.99
C THR A 648 26.79 13.04 -33.38
N LEU A 649 25.74 12.40 -32.90
CA LEU A 649 25.35 11.05 -33.30
C LEU A 649 23.85 11.01 -33.61
N ASP A 650 23.54 10.71 -34.87
CA ASP A 650 22.17 10.46 -35.32
C ASP A 650 21.76 9.01 -35.06
N ILE A 651 20.57 8.83 -34.48
CA ILE A 651 19.94 7.56 -34.17
C ILE A 651 18.57 7.53 -34.82
N HIS A 652 18.40 6.71 -35.85
CA HIS A 652 17.13 6.46 -36.53
C HIS A 652 16.28 5.42 -35.78
N SER A 653 16.04 5.68 -34.51
CA SER A 653 15.26 4.85 -33.58
C SER A 653 14.68 5.75 -32.50
N ASN A 654 13.75 5.22 -31.69
CA ASN A 654 13.23 5.86 -30.49
C ASN A 654 14.01 5.49 -29.22
N MET A 655 15.14 4.81 -29.34
CA MET A 655 15.93 4.33 -28.20
C MET A 655 17.40 4.77 -28.28
N ILE A 656 17.94 5.20 -27.14
CA ILE A 656 19.37 5.35 -26.91
C ILE A 656 19.92 3.99 -26.47
N ASN A 657 21.09 3.57 -26.98
CA ASN A 657 21.68 2.29 -26.58
C ASN A 657 22.07 2.26 -25.09
N THR A 658 22.39 1.08 -24.58
CA THR A 658 22.64 0.87 -23.15
C THR A 658 23.84 1.65 -22.63
N ASP A 659 24.94 1.71 -23.38
CA ASP A 659 26.16 2.39 -22.94
C ASP A 659 25.95 3.91 -22.82
N LEU A 660 25.33 4.53 -23.82
CA LEU A 660 25.04 5.97 -23.81
C LEU A 660 23.92 6.32 -22.83
N SER A 661 22.96 5.42 -22.60
CA SER A 661 21.96 5.59 -21.55
C SER A 661 22.63 5.56 -20.17
N MET A 662 23.58 4.65 -19.96
CA MET A 662 24.36 4.58 -18.72
C MET A 662 25.18 5.84 -18.50
N ASP A 663 25.79 6.43 -19.53
CA ASP A 663 26.51 7.71 -19.40
C ASP A 663 25.60 8.86 -18.90
N ILE A 664 24.32 8.85 -19.29
CA ILE A 664 23.29 9.79 -18.82
C ILE A 664 22.92 9.48 -17.36
N PHE A 665 22.70 8.20 -17.04
CA PHE A 665 22.37 7.73 -15.68
C PHE A 665 23.48 8.04 -14.66
N ASP A 666 24.74 7.85 -15.06
CA ASP A 666 25.96 8.18 -14.31
C ASP A 666 26.22 9.69 -14.22
N LYS A 667 25.48 10.50 -14.99
CA LYS A 667 25.68 11.95 -15.10
C LYS A 667 27.13 12.32 -15.46
N LYS A 668 27.76 11.57 -16.38
CA LYS A 668 29.17 11.80 -16.78
C LYS A 668 29.41 13.15 -17.44
N GLY A 669 28.36 13.79 -17.96
CA GLY A 669 28.46 15.03 -18.75
C GLY A 669 28.96 14.81 -20.17
N THR A 670 29.13 13.56 -20.62
CA THR A 670 29.55 13.21 -21.98
C THR A 670 28.55 13.70 -23.03
N ILE A 671 27.26 13.55 -22.75
CA ILE A 671 26.16 14.02 -23.61
C ILE A 671 25.68 15.38 -23.06
N ALA A 672 25.89 16.43 -23.84
CA ALA A 672 25.53 17.80 -23.47
C ALA A 672 24.05 18.11 -23.74
N ARG A 673 23.46 17.49 -24.78
CA ARG A 673 22.07 17.70 -25.18
C ARG A 673 21.53 16.53 -26.00
N ILE A 674 20.23 16.30 -25.88
CA ILE A 674 19.48 15.33 -26.69
C ILE A 674 18.42 16.09 -27.48
N GLN A 675 18.40 15.93 -28.79
CA GLN A 675 17.30 16.39 -29.63
C GLN A 675 16.49 15.19 -30.10
N VAL A 676 15.17 15.25 -29.94
CA VAL A 676 14.27 14.19 -30.39
C VAL A 676 13.25 14.79 -31.34
N SER A 677 13.32 14.42 -32.60
CA SER A 677 12.26 14.66 -33.56
C SER A 677 11.20 13.60 -33.35
N LEU A 678 9.92 13.97 -33.16
CA LEU A 678 8.85 12.99 -32.94
C LEU A 678 7.47 13.51 -33.32
N LYS A 679 6.53 12.58 -33.48
CA LYS A 679 5.11 12.89 -33.60
C LYS A 679 4.46 12.73 -32.21
N PRO A 680 3.71 13.72 -31.71
CA PRO A 680 2.96 13.57 -30.46
C PRO A 680 1.91 12.45 -30.60
N GLY A 681 1.67 11.71 -29.52
CA GLY A 681 0.67 10.64 -29.51
C GLY A 681 -0.75 11.15 -29.70
N LEU A 682 -1.02 12.39 -29.27
CA LEU A 682 -2.33 13.04 -29.40
C LEU A 682 -2.22 14.38 -30.16
N ASN A 683 -3.17 14.60 -31.06
CA ASN A 683 -3.20 15.78 -31.95
C ASN A 683 -3.74 17.04 -31.28
#